data_AF-A0A972MDQ4-F1
#
_entry.id   AF-A0A972MDQ4-F1
#
_cell.length_a   1.000
_cell.length_b   1.000
_cell.length_c   1.000
_cell.angle_alpha   90.00
_cell.angle_beta   90.00
_cell.angle_gamma   90.00
#
_symmetry.space_group_name_H-M   'P 1'
#
loop_
_entity.id
_entity.type
_entity.pdbx_description
1 polymer ?
#
loop_
_entity_poly.entity_id
_entity_poly.type
_entity_poly.pdbx_seq_one_letter_code
_entity_poly.pdbx_strand_id
1 'polypeptide(L)'
;MLFLLLLLYFPFSLLRRLDLWAYDCWLKRLPPLRDPQVIILSIDEESLKTLGPWPWPRKLHARLVEKLKNAGARAIVFDVVFSPPRPEDSVLARSFRGTRVVLAAYAEDVLGFRLSRRGIQVSELVLPSPVLREEAFSVGHIALIFDEDGIVRRAPAFLADEEVSLPALGIAGALAYRGKRLKKVSFSSTSFRSGNFALPLNPDGSFFIRYYGPRGTFPYLRVSDFLAGEIPPEVFTGRLVLIGVTAVGISDEWPTPYIEQGSLAGVEIHASIIQSLLEDDFLSPLSFKGRLLLALICFALGWASFRWSWRGLLGLVLFPGLIWGVGFLVFRYLGLFIGFYPYLGAWAFGFLASGGVALYRRREEIQREKIYRHRWQTLLERFSLREAASYFLSKYRARKVRLYLLDEEKILEIQELPQRETVLKAGDAASLARRLLEELKARGGYLLEAPVDQHTRLYLLLEGAAENVEKEEIFRELNTIALLLRQRRLLSRIERTEEEFVESYLRLLRERAPDLYEHSLRVAEIVRLLAEKLNLPEEEKRALHYAALLHDLGLVELPAQEPWLELHPLLAADILGGVSFLRKSVVYIRHHHERYDGKGYPDGLRGEEIPLGARLLALAEGFVELWERLEKEASSWTELQERILKALRQEAGKRFDPRLIEVLEKEGGCPKD
;
A
#
# COMPACT_ATOMS: atom_id res chain seq x y z
N MET A 1 -13.47 11.26 0.44
CA MET A 1 -13.99 12.64 0.32
C MET A 1 -13.74 13.46 1.58
N LEU A 2 -14.21 13.03 2.76
CA LEU A 2 -13.97 13.74 4.03
C LEU A 2 -12.48 14.00 4.30
N PHE A 3 -11.60 13.03 4.07
CA PHE A 3 -10.14 13.19 4.20
C PHE A 3 -9.54 14.25 3.25
N LEU A 4 -9.99 14.28 1.99
CA LEU A 4 -9.55 15.31 1.03
C LEU A 4 -10.03 16.70 1.44
N LEU A 5 -11.25 16.81 1.98
CA LEU A 5 -11.76 18.06 2.52
C LEU A 5 -10.98 18.49 3.77
N LEU A 6 -10.60 17.56 4.64
CA LEU A 6 -9.76 17.84 5.81
C LEU A 6 -8.38 18.34 5.39
N LEU A 7 -7.72 17.71 4.40
CA LEU A 7 -6.44 18.18 3.87
C LEU A 7 -6.51 19.57 3.22
N LEU A 8 -7.64 19.92 2.62
CA LEU A 8 -7.83 21.22 1.95
C LEU A 8 -8.30 22.33 2.90
N TYR A 9 -8.99 21.98 3.99
CA TYR A 9 -9.66 22.93 4.88
C TYR A 9 -8.95 23.11 6.23
N PHE A 10 -8.33 22.05 6.76
CA PHE A 10 -7.55 22.10 7.99
C PHE A 10 -6.07 22.07 7.67
N PRO A 11 -5.39 23.23 7.62
CA PRO A 11 -3.96 23.24 7.51
C PRO A 11 -3.37 22.60 8.78
N PHE A 12 -2.88 21.37 8.64
CA PHE A 12 -2.00 20.80 9.66
C PHE A 12 -0.74 21.67 9.67
N SER A 13 -0.52 22.39 10.76
CA SER A 13 0.56 23.41 10.88
C SER A 13 1.92 22.89 10.42
N LEU A 14 2.23 21.63 10.73
CA LEU A 14 3.48 20.99 10.31
C LEU A 14 3.58 20.76 8.80
N LEU A 15 2.47 20.45 8.12
CA LEU A 15 2.43 20.28 6.66
C LEU A 15 2.36 21.62 5.93
N ARG A 16 1.70 22.63 6.51
CA ARG A 16 1.65 23.98 5.95
C ARG A 16 3.04 24.61 5.82
N ARG A 17 3.97 24.28 6.72
CA ARG A 17 5.38 24.69 6.61
C ARG A 17 6.06 24.20 5.34
N LEU A 18 5.68 23.03 4.80
CA LEU A 18 6.23 22.54 3.52
C LEU A 18 5.77 23.41 2.36
N ASP A 19 4.53 23.89 2.38
CA ASP A 19 4.01 24.82 1.37
C ASP A 19 4.73 26.17 1.44
N LEU A 20 4.92 26.71 2.65
CA LEU A 20 5.64 27.98 2.85
C LEU A 20 7.11 27.86 2.42
N TRP A 21 7.76 26.74 2.74
CA TRP A 21 9.11 26.44 2.27
C TRP A 21 9.18 26.33 0.73
N ALA A 22 8.19 25.67 0.11
CA ALA A 22 8.09 25.59 -1.35
C ALA A 22 7.89 26.96 -1.99
N TYR A 23 7.02 27.80 -1.40
CA TYR A 23 6.81 29.17 -1.82
C TYR A 23 8.12 29.95 -1.84
N ASP A 24 8.89 29.93 -0.75
CA ASP A 24 10.16 30.65 -0.66
C ASP A 24 11.19 30.14 -1.68
N CYS A 25 11.28 28.82 -1.85
CA CYS A 25 12.14 28.20 -2.84
C CYS A 25 11.79 28.62 -4.27
N TRP A 26 10.50 28.65 -4.61
CA TRP A 26 10.04 29.03 -5.93
C TRP A 26 10.18 30.54 -6.18
N LEU A 27 9.90 31.36 -5.17
CA LEU A 27 10.05 32.81 -5.20
C LEU A 27 11.50 33.22 -5.49
N LYS A 28 12.47 32.63 -4.79
CA LYS A 28 13.92 32.85 -4.99
C LYS A 28 14.41 32.46 -6.39
N ARG A 29 13.63 31.67 -7.14
CA ARG A 29 13.94 31.21 -8.52
C ARG A 29 13.21 32.01 -9.60
N LEU A 30 12.37 32.97 -9.22
CA LEU A 30 11.77 33.89 -10.18
C LEU A 30 12.84 34.84 -10.76
N PRO A 31 12.61 35.43 -11.95
CA PRO A 31 13.55 36.37 -12.52
C PRO A 31 13.79 37.57 -11.59
N PRO A 32 15.02 38.10 -11.52
CA PRO A 32 15.32 39.30 -10.76
C PRO A 32 14.69 40.54 -11.42
N LEU A 33 14.53 41.60 -10.64
CA LEU A 33 14.09 42.91 -11.14
C LEU A 33 15.12 43.49 -12.12
N ARG A 34 14.67 44.00 -13.28
CA ARG A 34 15.55 44.55 -14.32
C ARG A 34 15.53 46.07 -14.42
N ASP A 35 14.36 46.71 -14.27
CA ASP A 35 14.22 48.18 -14.33
C ASP A 35 13.29 48.68 -13.21
N PRO A 36 13.84 48.98 -12.03
CA PRO A 36 13.06 49.36 -10.84
C PRO A 36 12.39 50.72 -11.02
N GLN A 37 11.07 50.78 -11.23
CA GLN A 37 10.33 52.05 -11.33
C GLN A 37 10.27 52.81 -9.99
N VAL A 38 10.57 52.12 -8.90
CA VAL A 38 10.64 52.63 -7.54
C VAL A 38 12.09 52.90 -7.15
N ILE A 39 12.32 54.09 -6.61
CA ILE A 39 13.59 54.49 -5.98
C ILE A 39 13.33 54.69 -4.49
N ILE A 40 14.20 54.14 -3.64
CA ILE A 40 14.14 54.33 -2.20
C ILE A 40 15.03 55.52 -1.85
N LEU A 41 14.42 56.60 -1.37
CA LEU A 41 15.12 57.73 -0.79
C LEU A 41 15.21 57.53 0.73
N SER A 42 16.36 57.05 1.15
CA SER A 42 16.63 56.46 2.45
C SER A 42 17.03 57.51 3.49
N ILE A 43 16.39 57.44 4.65
CA ILE A 43 16.78 58.14 5.86
C ILE A 43 17.73 57.19 6.63
N ASP A 44 19.01 57.25 6.25
CA ASP A 44 20.10 56.46 6.81
C ASP A 44 20.89 57.21 7.90
N GLU A 45 21.88 56.55 8.48
CA GLU A 45 22.70 57.07 9.56
C GLU A 45 23.43 58.36 9.17
N GLU A 46 23.95 58.45 7.94
CA GLU A 46 24.65 59.65 7.47
C GLU A 46 23.67 60.81 7.25
N SER A 47 22.45 60.53 6.77
CA SER A 47 21.38 61.52 6.69
C SER A 47 21.00 62.05 8.08
N LEU A 48 20.89 61.19 9.09
CA LEU A 48 20.61 61.61 10.47
C LEU A 48 21.76 62.43 11.08
N LYS A 49 23.01 62.06 10.78
CA LYS A 49 24.19 62.80 11.22
C LYS A 49 24.29 64.19 10.58
N THR A 50 23.92 64.31 9.30
CA THR A 50 24.04 65.55 8.52
C THR A 50 22.86 66.50 8.74
N LEU A 51 21.64 65.96 8.78
CA LEU A 51 20.39 66.76 8.81
C LEU A 51 19.80 66.90 10.22
N GLY A 52 20.35 66.18 11.21
CA GLY A 52 19.93 66.19 12.59
C GLY A 52 19.11 64.96 13.01
N PRO A 53 18.81 64.82 14.31
CA PRO A 53 18.14 63.64 14.85
C PRO A 53 16.70 63.48 14.35
N TRP A 54 16.25 62.23 14.28
CA TRP A 54 14.86 61.88 13.98
C TRP A 54 13.94 62.13 15.21
N PRO A 55 12.67 62.55 15.05
CA PRO A 55 11.98 62.90 13.81
C PRO A 55 12.28 64.33 13.31
N TRP A 56 12.46 64.49 11.99
CA TRP A 56 12.77 65.78 11.38
C TRP A 56 11.60 66.78 11.39
N PRO A 57 11.89 68.10 11.29
CA PRO A 57 10.87 69.14 11.15
C PRO A 57 10.06 69.00 9.84
N ARG A 58 8.78 69.41 9.86
CA ARG A 58 7.91 69.32 8.67
C ARG A 58 8.41 70.19 7.52
N LYS A 59 9.07 71.31 7.83
CA LYS A 59 9.76 72.15 6.84
C LYS A 59 10.80 71.39 6.01
N LEU A 60 11.52 70.44 6.62
CA LEU A 60 12.51 69.63 5.91
C LEU A 60 11.81 68.67 4.93
N HIS A 61 10.75 67.99 5.37
CA HIS A 61 9.92 67.17 4.48
C HIS A 61 9.30 67.98 3.34
N ALA A 62 8.85 69.22 3.60
CA ALA A 62 8.30 70.10 2.58
C ALA A 62 9.35 70.46 1.52
N ARG A 63 10.58 70.80 1.94
CA ARG A 63 11.71 71.04 1.03
C ARG A 63 12.04 69.81 0.19
N LEU A 64 11.96 68.62 0.79
CA LEU A 64 12.20 67.36 0.11
C LEU A 64 11.15 67.10 -0.99
N VAL A 65 9.87 67.29 -0.68
CA VAL A 65 8.79 67.17 -1.67
C VAL A 65 8.95 68.16 -2.81
N GLU A 66 9.23 69.43 -2.52
CA GLU A 66 9.45 70.45 -3.56
C GLU A 66 10.61 70.10 -4.49
N LYS A 67 11.76 69.66 -3.93
CA LYS A 67 12.90 69.22 -4.73
C LYS A 67 12.56 68.01 -5.61
N LEU A 68 11.88 67.00 -5.07
CA LEU A 68 11.49 65.80 -5.84
C LEU A 68 10.48 66.13 -6.93
N LYS A 69 9.52 67.02 -6.64
CA LYS A 69 8.57 67.55 -7.63
C LYS A 69 9.30 68.23 -8.78
N ASN A 70 10.27 69.09 -8.48
CA ASN A 70 11.08 69.79 -9.48
C ASN A 70 12.02 68.85 -10.26
N ALA A 71 12.47 67.75 -9.64
CA ALA A 71 13.25 66.70 -10.29
C ALA A 71 12.39 65.76 -11.18
N GLY A 72 11.08 66.00 -11.28
CA GLY A 72 10.19 65.24 -12.16
C GLY A 72 9.72 63.90 -11.59
N ALA A 73 9.78 63.72 -10.26
CA ALA A 73 9.21 62.53 -9.61
C ALA A 73 7.72 62.40 -9.93
N ARG A 74 7.31 61.22 -10.40
CA ARG A 74 5.94 60.96 -10.85
C ARG A 74 4.95 60.78 -9.70
N ALA A 75 5.43 60.22 -8.59
CA ALA A 75 4.72 60.10 -7.33
C ALA A 75 5.73 60.02 -6.19
N ILE A 76 5.34 60.51 -5.02
CA ILE A 76 6.16 60.50 -3.80
C ILE A 76 5.37 59.76 -2.73
N VAL A 77 5.96 58.77 -2.10
CA VAL A 77 5.32 57.96 -1.07
C VAL A 77 6.14 58.07 0.20
N PHE A 78 5.51 58.45 1.31
CA PHE A 78 6.13 58.47 2.63
C PHE A 78 5.77 57.19 3.37
N ASP A 79 6.79 56.37 3.63
CA ASP A 79 6.77 55.32 4.63
C ASP A 79 7.18 55.89 6.00
N VAL A 80 6.47 56.95 6.39
CA VAL A 80 6.65 57.69 7.64
C VAL A 80 5.26 58.15 8.07
N VAL A 81 4.90 57.84 9.32
CA VAL A 81 3.62 58.24 9.87
C VAL A 81 3.72 59.65 10.44
N PHE A 82 2.93 60.58 9.88
CA PHE A 82 2.86 61.97 10.34
C PHE A 82 1.79 62.18 11.42
N SER A 83 1.95 61.51 12.56
CA SER A 83 1.12 61.62 13.75
C SER A 83 2.00 61.81 15.00
N PRO A 84 1.56 62.57 16.04
CA PRO A 84 0.36 63.40 16.08
C PRO A 84 0.49 64.68 15.22
N PRO A 85 -0.61 65.43 15.01
CA PRO A 85 -0.60 66.70 14.28
C PRO A 85 0.41 67.72 14.85
N ARG A 86 1.06 68.48 13.97
CA ARG A 86 2.00 69.56 14.34
C ARG A 86 1.63 70.89 13.67
N PRO A 87 1.93 72.06 14.28
CA PRO A 87 1.63 73.36 13.68
C PRO A 87 2.23 73.56 12.27
N GLU A 88 3.40 72.97 12.02
CA GLU A 88 4.10 73.05 10.73
C GLU A 88 3.50 72.14 9.63
N ASP A 89 2.48 71.32 9.93
CA ASP A 89 1.84 70.43 8.95
C ASP A 89 1.24 71.21 7.77
N SER A 90 0.81 72.46 8.00
CA SER A 90 0.33 73.37 6.95
C SER A 90 1.42 73.75 5.93
N VAL A 91 2.69 73.75 6.33
CA VAL A 91 3.83 73.99 5.43
C VAL A 91 4.06 72.77 4.55
N LEU A 92 4.03 71.59 5.15
CA LEU A 92 4.18 70.34 4.43
C LEU A 92 3.01 70.07 3.48
N ALA A 93 1.77 70.28 3.93
CA ALA A 93 0.57 70.12 3.11
C ALA A 93 0.61 70.98 1.83
N ARG A 94 1.04 72.24 1.93
CA ARG A 94 1.19 73.11 0.76
C ARG A 94 2.18 72.58 -0.28
N SER A 95 3.22 71.86 0.14
CA SER A 95 4.21 71.29 -0.79
C SER A 95 3.66 70.16 -1.67
N PHE A 96 2.55 69.53 -1.25
CA PHE A 96 1.91 68.43 -1.98
C PHE A 96 1.20 68.91 -3.26
N ARG A 97 0.89 70.20 -3.36
CA ARG A 97 0.17 70.77 -4.51
C ARG A 97 0.97 70.58 -5.81
N GLY A 98 0.28 70.05 -6.81
CA GLY A 98 0.86 69.77 -8.13
C GLY A 98 1.70 68.50 -8.18
N THR A 99 1.77 67.70 -7.11
CA THR A 99 2.41 66.39 -7.10
C THR A 99 1.50 65.34 -6.45
N ARG A 100 1.84 64.07 -6.59
CA ARG A 100 1.04 62.94 -6.08
C ARG A 100 1.74 62.35 -4.87
N VAL A 101 1.44 62.91 -3.70
CA VAL A 101 2.00 62.46 -2.42
C VAL A 101 1.07 61.45 -1.75
N VAL A 102 1.63 60.33 -1.32
CA VAL A 102 0.94 59.30 -0.54
C VAL A 102 1.53 59.25 0.86
N LEU A 103 0.67 59.20 1.87
CA LEU A 103 1.07 59.18 3.28
C LEU A 103 0.79 57.81 3.92
N ALA A 104 1.67 57.40 4.83
CA ALA A 104 1.49 56.21 5.66
C ALA A 104 0.53 56.45 6.83
N ALA A 105 -0.24 55.42 7.15
CA ALA A 105 -0.99 55.24 8.38
C ALA A 105 -0.64 53.88 8.99
N TYR A 106 -0.82 53.71 10.29
CA TYR A 106 -0.66 52.40 10.94
C TYR A 106 -1.90 52.04 11.77
N ALA A 107 -2.00 50.78 12.15
CA ALA A 107 -3.03 50.28 13.05
C ALA A 107 -2.32 49.76 14.31
N GLU A 108 -2.90 50.01 15.50
CA GLU A 108 -2.34 49.51 16.76
C GLU A 108 -2.54 48.00 16.91
N ASP A 109 -3.72 47.50 16.51
CA ASP A 109 -4.05 46.08 16.59
C ASP A 109 -4.66 45.56 15.28
N VAL A 110 -4.14 44.45 14.78
CA VAL A 110 -4.82 43.64 13.75
C VAL A 110 -5.57 42.51 14.46
N LEU A 111 -6.77 42.82 14.97
CA LEU A 111 -7.61 41.88 15.72
C LEU A 111 -8.13 40.75 14.82
N GLY A 112 -7.35 39.66 14.73
CA GLY A 112 -7.77 38.34 14.27
C GLY A 112 -8.61 38.34 12.98
N PHE A 113 -8.00 38.70 11.84
CA PHE A 113 -8.46 38.47 10.46
C PHE A 113 -9.98 38.44 10.20
N ARG A 114 -10.78 39.29 10.86
CA ARG A 114 -12.22 39.39 10.56
C ARG A 114 -12.38 40.21 9.29
N LEU A 115 -12.53 39.52 8.16
CA LEU A 115 -12.80 40.14 6.88
C LEU A 115 -14.23 40.74 6.88
N SER A 116 -14.31 42.07 6.77
CA SER A 116 -15.56 42.80 6.55
C SER A 116 -15.75 43.13 5.06
N ARG A 117 -16.89 43.73 4.69
CA ARG A 117 -17.10 44.25 3.33
C ARG A 117 -16.16 45.41 2.95
N ARG A 118 -15.41 45.96 3.91
CA ARG A 118 -14.52 47.12 3.73
C ARG A 118 -13.03 46.78 3.86
N GLY A 119 -12.68 45.54 4.22
CA GLY A 119 -11.30 45.12 4.49
C GLY A 119 -11.19 44.30 5.77
N ILE A 120 -9.96 44.09 6.24
CA ILE A 120 -9.72 43.44 7.54
C ILE A 120 -10.03 44.47 8.63
N GLN A 121 -10.90 44.10 9.58
CA GLN A 121 -11.30 44.99 10.66
C GLN A 121 -10.17 45.20 11.67
N VAL A 122 -9.94 46.45 12.09
CA VAL A 122 -9.00 46.83 13.15
C VAL A 122 -9.71 47.63 14.24
N SER A 123 -9.09 47.74 15.42
CA SER A 123 -9.58 48.54 16.54
C SER A 123 -9.54 50.03 16.24
N GLU A 124 -8.37 50.52 15.82
CA GLU A 124 -8.14 51.93 15.52
C GLU A 124 -7.07 52.10 14.43
N LEU A 125 -7.28 53.08 13.55
CA LEU A 125 -6.29 53.55 12.57
C LEU A 125 -5.69 54.88 13.00
N VAL A 126 -4.36 54.91 13.15
CA VAL A 126 -3.64 56.14 13.43
C VAL A 126 -3.32 56.84 12.11
N LEU A 127 -4.08 57.91 11.86
CA LEU A 127 -4.06 58.66 10.61
C LEU A 127 -3.09 59.86 10.67
N PRO A 128 -2.53 60.29 9.52
CA PRO A 128 -1.89 61.60 9.42
C PRO A 128 -2.85 62.73 9.78
N SER A 129 -2.31 63.88 10.17
CA SER A 129 -3.12 65.04 10.52
C SER A 129 -4.11 65.43 9.41
N PRO A 130 -5.32 65.93 9.76
CA PRO A 130 -6.36 66.24 8.77
C PRO A 130 -5.88 67.15 7.64
N VAL A 131 -5.09 68.19 7.97
CA VAL A 131 -4.52 69.14 7.00
C VAL A 131 -3.62 68.44 5.97
N LEU A 132 -2.85 67.43 6.37
CA LEU A 132 -2.02 66.65 5.45
C LEU A 132 -2.88 65.72 4.59
N ARG A 133 -3.90 65.08 5.16
CA ARG A 133 -4.77 64.13 4.45
C ARG A 133 -5.59 64.79 3.35
N GLU A 134 -6.07 66.01 3.58
CA GLU A 134 -6.86 66.76 2.60
C GLU A 134 -6.06 67.10 1.33
N GLU A 135 -4.79 67.49 1.48
CA GLU A 135 -3.90 67.83 0.36
C GLU A 135 -3.19 66.60 -0.25
N ALA A 136 -3.10 65.49 0.48
CA ALA A 136 -2.49 64.27 -0.01
C ALA A 136 -3.29 63.62 -1.16
N PHE A 137 -2.58 62.93 -2.06
CA PHE A 137 -3.22 62.17 -3.12
C PHE A 137 -3.97 60.94 -2.58
N SER A 138 -3.39 60.26 -1.58
CA SER A 138 -3.99 59.13 -0.89
C SER A 138 -3.31 58.91 0.46
N VAL A 139 -3.97 58.17 1.33
CA VAL A 139 -3.37 57.57 2.54
C VAL A 139 -3.40 56.05 2.38
N GLY A 140 -2.40 55.34 2.88
CA GLY A 140 -2.39 53.88 2.90
C GLY A 140 -1.74 53.32 4.15
N HIS A 141 -2.17 52.13 4.57
CA HIS A 141 -1.67 51.50 5.79
C HIS A 141 -0.36 50.73 5.55
N ILE A 142 0.50 50.66 6.57
CA ILE A 142 1.79 49.93 6.52
C ILE A 142 1.73 48.51 7.11
N ALA A 143 0.57 48.08 7.61
CA ALA A 143 0.44 46.78 8.26
C ALA A 143 0.87 45.59 7.37
N LEU A 144 1.56 44.63 7.99
CA LEU A 144 2.05 43.39 7.41
C LEU A 144 1.46 42.18 8.14
N ILE A 145 1.45 41.02 7.50
CA ILE A 145 0.93 39.77 8.08
C ILE A 145 2.07 38.76 8.20
N PHE A 146 2.24 38.23 9.41
CA PHE A 146 3.10 37.10 9.69
C PHE A 146 2.41 35.78 9.36
N ASP A 147 3.12 34.89 8.66
CA ASP A 147 2.73 33.49 8.57
C ASP A 147 3.15 32.73 9.85
N GLU A 148 2.74 31.45 9.95
CA GLU A 148 2.95 30.61 11.14
C GLU A 148 4.42 30.38 11.51
N ASP A 149 5.35 30.67 10.59
CA ASP A 149 6.80 30.60 10.80
C ASP A 149 7.44 31.96 11.11
N GLY A 150 6.64 33.01 11.27
CA GLY A 150 7.11 34.36 11.57
C GLY A 150 7.72 35.10 10.38
N ILE A 151 7.57 34.59 9.15
CA ILE A 151 8.04 35.29 7.94
C ILE A 151 6.88 36.08 7.31
N VAL A 152 7.18 37.30 6.85
CA VAL A 152 6.22 38.17 6.16
C VAL A 152 6.17 37.81 4.67
N ARG A 153 5.08 37.18 4.25
CA ARG A 153 4.79 36.90 2.82
C ARG A 153 3.54 37.59 2.30
N ARG A 154 2.76 38.20 3.20
CA ARG A 154 1.42 38.72 2.90
C ARG A 154 1.20 40.08 3.55
N ALA A 155 0.35 40.88 2.94
CA ALA A 155 -0.12 42.13 3.50
C ALA A 155 -1.67 42.21 3.38
N PRO A 156 -2.38 42.88 4.30
CA PRO A 156 -3.78 43.20 4.12
C PRO A 156 -3.94 44.06 2.86
N ALA A 157 -4.92 43.78 2.01
CA ALA A 157 -5.20 44.69 0.89
C ALA A 157 -5.86 45.99 1.38
N PHE A 158 -6.73 45.86 2.38
CA PHE A 158 -7.41 46.97 3.03
C PHE A 158 -7.51 46.70 4.53
N LEU A 159 -7.31 47.74 5.32
CA LEU A 159 -7.73 47.81 6.71
C LEU A 159 -8.92 48.73 6.84
N ALA A 160 -9.85 48.40 7.72
CA ALA A 160 -11.00 49.23 8.02
C ALA A 160 -11.26 49.30 9.51
N ASP A 161 -11.52 50.51 10.01
CA ASP A 161 -12.18 50.75 11.29
C ASP A 161 -13.67 51.09 11.04
N GLU A 162 -14.37 51.67 12.01
CA GLU A 162 -15.78 52.04 11.85
C GLU A 162 -15.98 53.17 10.80
N GLU A 163 -15.01 54.07 10.68
CA GLU A 163 -15.11 55.33 9.93
C GLU A 163 -14.44 55.27 8.55
N VAL A 164 -13.28 54.61 8.45
CA VAL A 164 -12.36 54.69 7.30
C VAL A 164 -11.96 53.30 6.82
N SER A 165 -11.77 53.18 5.51
CA SER A 165 -11.13 52.02 4.87
C SER A 165 -9.92 52.51 4.10
N LEU A 166 -8.74 52.00 4.45
CA LEU A 166 -7.47 52.35 3.83
C LEU A 166 -6.93 51.17 3.02
N PRO A 167 -6.44 51.40 1.79
CA PRO A 167 -5.65 50.41 1.08
C PRO A 167 -4.25 50.27 1.70
N ALA A 168 -3.53 49.18 1.38
CA ALA A 168 -2.11 49.09 1.69
C ALA A 168 -1.33 50.25 1.07
N LEU A 169 -0.28 50.74 1.74
CA LEU A 169 0.56 51.85 1.28
C LEU A 169 1.07 51.61 -0.14
N GLY A 170 1.47 50.38 -0.46
CA GLY A 170 1.93 50.02 -1.80
C GLY A 170 0.83 50.09 -2.88
N ILE A 171 -0.42 49.74 -2.54
CA ILE A 171 -1.57 49.89 -3.43
C ILE A 171 -1.84 51.38 -3.69
N ALA A 172 -1.82 52.21 -2.64
CA ALA A 172 -1.97 53.66 -2.78
C ALA A 172 -0.85 54.28 -3.63
N GLY A 173 0.40 53.87 -3.41
CA GLY A 173 1.57 54.31 -4.18
C GLY A 173 1.49 53.97 -5.66
N ALA A 174 1.16 52.72 -6.00
CA ALA A 174 1.02 52.30 -7.40
C ALA A 174 -0.12 53.05 -8.12
N LEU A 175 -1.24 53.29 -7.43
CA LEU A 175 -2.35 54.08 -7.95
C LEU A 175 -1.96 55.55 -8.17
N ALA A 176 -1.20 56.14 -7.25
CA ALA A 176 -0.65 57.49 -7.40
C ALA A 176 0.29 57.60 -8.60
N TYR A 177 1.19 56.63 -8.81
CA TYR A 177 2.04 56.57 -9.99
C TYR A 177 1.21 56.51 -11.29
N ARG A 178 0.18 55.67 -11.31
CA ARG A 178 -0.77 55.54 -12.44
C ARG A 178 -1.73 56.75 -12.56
N GLY A 179 -1.73 57.67 -11.61
CA GLY A 179 -2.62 58.84 -11.59
C GLY A 179 -4.09 58.50 -11.38
N LYS A 180 -4.37 57.36 -10.76
CA LYS A 180 -5.72 56.85 -10.52
C LYS A 180 -6.04 56.92 -9.03
N ARG A 181 -7.30 57.21 -8.69
CA ARG A 181 -7.82 57.05 -7.32
C ARG A 181 -8.76 55.85 -7.27
N LEU A 182 -8.86 55.21 -6.11
CA LEU A 182 -9.86 54.17 -5.89
C LEU A 182 -11.26 54.76 -6.08
N LYS A 183 -12.08 54.09 -6.89
CA LYS A 183 -13.52 54.36 -7.01
C LYS A 183 -14.27 53.43 -6.05
N LYS A 184 -15.49 53.05 -6.39
CA LYS A 184 -16.22 51.98 -5.71
C LYS A 184 -15.39 50.70 -5.70
N VAL A 185 -15.03 50.23 -4.51
CA VAL A 185 -14.32 48.97 -4.29
C VAL A 185 -15.35 47.87 -4.12
N SER A 186 -15.21 46.80 -4.89
CA SER A 186 -16.01 45.58 -4.75
C SER A 186 -15.10 44.42 -4.37
N PHE A 187 -15.41 43.76 -3.26
CA PHE A 187 -14.72 42.55 -2.81
C PHE A 187 -15.44 41.30 -3.31
N SER A 188 -14.66 40.33 -3.77
CA SER A 188 -15.07 38.95 -3.98
C SER A 188 -14.29 38.05 -3.02
N SER A 189 -14.64 36.77 -2.97
CA SER A 189 -13.93 35.80 -2.12
C SER A 189 -12.46 35.55 -2.48
N THR A 190 -11.98 36.06 -3.63
CA THR A 190 -10.64 35.76 -4.17
C THR A 190 -9.97 36.96 -4.85
N SER A 191 -10.59 38.13 -4.84
CA SER A 191 -10.04 39.34 -5.44
C SER A 191 -10.82 40.57 -5.00
N PHE A 192 -10.20 41.75 -5.09
CA PHE A 192 -10.95 43.00 -5.12
C PHE A 192 -10.84 43.66 -6.50
N ARG A 193 -11.85 44.47 -6.83
CA ARG A 193 -11.85 45.29 -8.04
C ARG A 193 -12.21 46.74 -7.73
N SER A 194 -11.56 47.68 -8.42
CA SER A 194 -11.89 49.10 -8.44
C SER A 194 -11.72 49.64 -9.87
N GLY A 195 -12.82 49.83 -10.58
CA GLY A 195 -12.79 50.10 -12.03
C GLY A 195 -12.10 48.96 -12.79
N ASN A 196 -11.06 49.28 -13.56
CA ASN A 196 -10.27 48.29 -14.32
C ASN A 196 -9.12 47.68 -13.52
N PHE A 197 -8.92 48.13 -12.27
CA PHE A 197 -7.87 47.59 -11.41
C PHE A 197 -8.43 46.40 -10.63
N ALA A 198 -7.72 45.27 -10.65
CA ALA A 198 -8.07 44.06 -9.93
C ALA A 198 -6.83 43.47 -9.26
N LEU A 199 -6.96 43.06 -8.00
CA LEU A 199 -5.89 42.38 -7.26
C LEU A 199 -6.44 41.05 -6.72
N PRO A 200 -5.77 39.92 -6.97
CA PRO A 200 -6.14 38.65 -6.36
C PRO A 200 -5.88 38.70 -4.85
N LEU A 201 -6.84 38.17 -4.08
CA LEU A 201 -6.80 38.14 -2.63
C LEU A 201 -6.93 36.70 -2.11
N ASN A 202 -6.32 36.47 -0.96
CA ASN A 202 -6.59 35.34 -0.11
C ASN A 202 -7.99 35.47 0.54
N PRO A 203 -8.58 34.35 1.02
CA PRO A 203 -9.89 34.38 1.68
C PRO A 203 -9.97 35.28 2.92
N ASP A 204 -8.84 35.61 3.55
CA ASP A 204 -8.73 36.52 4.69
C ASP A 204 -8.58 38.00 4.29
N GLY A 205 -8.62 38.32 2.99
CA GLY A 205 -8.48 39.68 2.47
C GLY A 205 -7.02 40.16 2.33
N SER A 206 -6.05 39.30 2.63
CA SER A 206 -4.63 39.56 2.35
C SER A 206 -4.26 39.26 0.90
N PHE A 207 -3.09 39.72 0.44
CA PHE A 207 -2.50 39.31 -0.84
C PHE A 207 -1.05 38.89 -0.63
N PHE A 208 -0.52 38.07 -1.53
CA PHE A 208 0.89 37.67 -1.50
C PHE A 208 1.79 38.79 -1.99
N ILE A 209 2.90 39.00 -1.28
CA ILE A 209 3.92 39.96 -1.64
C ILE A 209 4.89 39.28 -2.62
N ARG A 210 5.01 39.86 -3.82
CA ARG A 210 6.01 39.48 -4.81
C ARG A 210 7.33 40.18 -4.51
N TYR A 211 8.21 39.52 -3.77
CA TYR A 211 9.56 40.03 -3.51
C TYR A 211 10.49 39.79 -4.71
N TYR A 212 11.31 40.78 -5.03
CA TYR A 212 12.22 40.74 -6.18
C TYR A 212 13.65 40.31 -5.85
N GLY A 213 14.02 40.29 -4.56
CA GLY A 213 15.35 39.93 -4.10
C GLY A 213 15.59 40.34 -2.65
N PRO A 214 16.84 40.18 -2.15
CA PRO A 214 17.26 40.65 -0.83
C PRO A 214 17.47 42.16 -0.78
N ARG A 215 17.97 42.66 0.36
CA ARG A 215 18.25 44.08 0.59
C ARG A 215 19.13 44.66 -0.51
N GLY A 216 18.73 45.83 -1.02
CA GLY A 216 19.43 46.51 -2.10
C GLY A 216 18.97 46.10 -3.50
N THR A 217 17.84 45.40 -3.61
CA THR A 217 17.23 45.09 -4.91
C THR A 217 16.72 46.35 -5.61
N PHE A 218 16.24 47.32 -4.83
CA PHE A 218 15.84 48.63 -5.30
C PHE A 218 16.98 49.65 -5.13
N PRO A 219 17.10 50.68 -5.98
CA PRO A 219 18.11 51.72 -5.80
C PRO A 219 17.91 52.49 -4.49
N TYR A 220 18.94 52.50 -3.66
CA TYR A 220 19.01 53.29 -2.43
C TYR A 220 19.78 54.58 -2.66
N LEU A 221 19.12 55.71 -2.41
CA LEU A 221 19.70 57.05 -2.48
C LEU A 221 19.53 57.73 -1.13
N ARG A 222 20.53 58.46 -0.65
CA ARG A 222 20.45 59.12 0.66
C ARG A 222 19.68 60.43 0.57
N VAL A 223 18.91 60.74 1.62
CA VAL A 223 18.24 62.04 1.72
C VAL A 223 19.26 63.17 1.82
N SER A 224 20.37 62.99 2.57
CA SER A 224 21.45 64.00 2.67
C SER A 224 21.98 64.40 1.30
N ASP A 225 22.41 63.41 0.50
CA ASP A 225 23.09 63.60 -0.77
C ASP A 225 22.14 64.26 -1.79
N PHE A 226 20.86 63.87 -1.77
CA PHE A 226 19.81 64.51 -2.58
C PHE A 226 19.56 65.97 -2.18
N LEU A 227 19.48 66.26 -0.88
CA LEU A 227 19.28 67.62 -0.39
C LEU A 227 20.52 68.51 -0.61
N ALA A 228 21.72 67.94 -0.59
CA ALA A 228 22.98 68.61 -0.96
C ALA A 228 23.08 68.89 -2.47
N GLY A 229 22.33 68.15 -3.30
CA GLY A 229 22.36 68.30 -4.76
C GLY A 229 23.45 67.46 -5.44
N GLU A 230 23.96 66.44 -4.75
CA GLU A 230 24.98 65.52 -5.27
C GLU A 230 24.37 64.47 -6.21
N ILE A 231 23.06 64.26 -6.13
CA ILE A 231 22.33 63.33 -6.99
C ILE A 231 21.69 64.09 -8.16
N PRO A 232 21.98 63.71 -9.41
CA PRO A 232 21.39 64.34 -10.59
C PRO A 232 19.85 64.24 -10.60
N PRO A 233 19.09 65.33 -10.88
CA PRO A 233 17.63 65.31 -10.90
C PRO A 233 17.02 64.31 -11.88
N GLU A 234 17.71 64.01 -12.98
CA GLU A 234 17.27 63.11 -14.05
C GLU A 234 17.01 61.68 -13.54
N VAL A 235 17.68 61.29 -12.45
CA VAL A 235 17.49 59.99 -11.78
C VAL A 235 16.04 59.81 -11.31
N PHE A 236 15.35 60.89 -10.95
CA PHE A 236 13.99 60.85 -10.41
C PHE A 236 12.90 61.05 -11.48
N THR A 237 13.27 61.46 -12.69
CA THR A 237 12.31 61.82 -13.73
C THR A 237 11.44 60.62 -14.13
N GLY A 238 10.13 60.75 -13.93
CA GLY A 238 9.15 59.71 -14.25
C GLY A 238 9.10 58.52 -13.28
N ARG A 239 9.96 58.49 -12.25
CA ARG A 239 10.05 57.41 -11.25
C ARG A 239 9.11 57.66 -10.07
N LEU A 240 8.78 56.60 -9.33
CA LEU A 240 8.17 56.71 -8.01
C LEU A 240 9.28 56.81 -6.96
N VAL A 241 9.16 57.75 -6.04
CA VAL A 241 10.14 57.94 -4.95
C VAL A 241 9.49 57.58 -3.63
N LEU A 242 10.04 56.56 -2.97
CA LEU A 242 9.58 56.06 -1.70
C LEU A 242 10.56 56.48 -0.60
N ILE A 243 10.08 57.22 0.39
CA ILE A 243 10.89 57.82 1.45
C ILE A 243 10.62 57.05 2.75
N GLY A 244 11.66 56.49 3.37
CA GLY A 244 11.51 55.70 4.58
C GLY A 244 12.78 55.64 5.43
N VAL A 245 12.63 55.21 6.68
CA VAL A 245 13.74 55.08 7.63
C VAL A 245 14.46 53.76 7.43
N THR A 246 15.77 53.82 7.24
CA THR A 246 16.62 52.64 7.00
C THR A 246 17.84 52.62 7.92
N ALA A 247 17.97 53.62 8.78
CA ALA A 247 19.00 53.69 9.80
C ALA A 247 18.79 52.60 10.86
N VAL A 248 19.85 51.87 11.16
CA VAL A 248 19.91 50.81 12.16
C VAL A 248 19.43 51.32 13.51
N GLY A 249 18.58 50.54 14.17
CA GLY A 249 18.00 50.85 15.48
C GLY A 249 16.74 51.72 15.45
N ILE A 250 16.38 52.30 14.30
CA ILE A 250 15.13 53.07 14.13
C ILE A 250 14.28 52.50 12.98
N SER A 251 14.89 51.86 11.97
CA SER A 251 14.17 51.21 10.87
C SER A 251 13.31 50.03 11.33
N ASP A 252 12.17 49.83 10.68
CA ASP A 252 11.32 48.66 10.86
C ASP A 252 11.82 47.49 9.99
N GLU A 253 12.65 46.63 10.58
CA GLU A 253 13.18 45.46 9.87
C GLU A 253 12.30 44.23 10.07
N TRP A 254 11.92 43.59 8.97
CA TRP A 254 11.03 42.45 8.96
C TRP A 254 11.67 41.20 8.35
N PRO A 255 11.44 40.00 8.94
CA PRO A 255 11.85 38.74 8.35
C PRO A 255 11.02 38.45 7.09
N THR A 256 11.70 38.22 5.96
CA THR A 256 11.09 37.93 4.65
C THR A 256 11.61 36.59 4.09
N PRO A 257 11.13 36.10 2.95
CA PRO A 257 11.69 34.89 2.32
C PRO A 257 13.20 34.94 2.08
N TYR A 258 13.82 36.13 2.08
CA TYR A 258 15.26 36.34 1.93
C TYR A 258 16.02 36.47 3.25
N ILE A 259 15.42 36.09 4.40
CA ILE A 259 16.01 36.27 5.75
C ILE A 259 17.44 35.72 5.92
N GLU A 260 17.82 34.68 5.16
CA GLU A 260 19.19 34.14 5.10
C GLU A 260 20.24 35.21 4.71
N GLN A 261 19.80 36.28 4.05
CA GLN A 261 20.62 37.40 3.58
C GLN A 261 20.32 38.70 4.37
N GLY A 262 19.59 38.58 5.48
CA GLY A 262 19.17 39.69 6.34
C GLY A 262 17.67 40.02 6.25
N SER A 263 17.18 40.73 7.26
CA SER A 263 15.82 41.30 7.26
C SER A 263 15.70 42.44 6.23
N LEU A 264 14.49 42.71 5.75
CA LEU A 264 14.21 43.85 4.88
C LEU A 264 13.55 44.98 5.66
N ALA A 265 13.94 46.23 5.38
CA ALA A 265 13.23 47.40 5.89
C ALA A 265 11.81 47.46 5.31
N GLY A 266 10.83 47.95 6.07
CA GLY A 266 9.43 48.08 5.63
C GLY A 266 9.29 48.82 4.30
N VAL A 267 10.13 49.84 4.11
CA VAL A 267 10.22 50.61 2.87
C VAL A 267 10.53 49.74 1.64
N GLU A 268 11.36 48.71 1.77
CA GLU A 268 11.70 47.81 0.67
C GLU A 268 10.59 46.78 0.38
N ILE A 269 9.83 46.40 1.42
CA ILE A 269 8.62 45.59 1.28
C ILE A 269 7.56 46.39 0.50
N HIS A 270 7.35 47.65 0.86
CA HIS A 270 6.46 48.54 0.13
C HIS A 270 6.92 48.80 -1.31
N ALA A 271 8.23 48.93 -1.55
CA ALA A 271 8.78 49.02 -2.90
C ALA A 271 8.46 47.77 -3.73
N SER A 272 8.60 46.57 -3.14
CA SER A 272 8.23 45.29 -3.78
C SER A 272 6.74 45.24 -4.14
N ILE A 273 5.87 45.64 -3.21
CA ILE A 273 4.42 45.71 -3.46
C ILE A 273 4.13 46.69 -4.60
N ILE A 274 4.67 47.91 -4.57
CA ILE A 274 4.45 48.92 -5.62
C ILE A 274 4.94 48.39 -6.97
N GLN A 275 6.16 47.87 -7.05
CA GLN A 275 6.74 47.38 -8.30
C GLN A 275 5.88 46.25 -8.90
N SER A 276 5.44 45.29 -8.08
CA SER A 276 4.55 44.21 -8.52
C SER A 276 3.23 44.75 -9.09
N LEU A 277 2.69 45.82 -8.50
CA LEU A 277 1.47 46.49 -8.95
C LEU A 277 1.65 47.31 -10.23
N LEU A 278 2.86 47.79 -10.49
CA LEU A 278 3.17 48.53 -11.71
C LEU A 278 3.35 47.59 -12.90
N GLU A 279 3.98 46.43 -12.68
CA GLU A 279 4.23 45.39 -13.68
C GLU A 279 3.05 44.43 -13.87
N ASP A 280 2.02 44.52 -13.02
CA ASP A 280 0.93 43.56 -12.91
C ASP A 280 1.44 42.10 -12.65
N ASP A 281 2.59 41.96 -11.97
CA ASP A 281 3.26 40.70 -11.57
C ASP A 281 2.81 40.27 -10.17
N PHE A 282 1.61 39.69 -10.07
CA PHE A 282 1.02 39.29 -8.78
C PHE A 282 1.08 37.79 -8.53
N LEU A 283 1.28 37.45 -7.26
CA LEU A 283 1.10 36.08 -6.78
C LEU A 283 -0.31 35.91 -6.21
N SER A 284 -0.95 34.79 -6.54
CA SER A 284 -2.33 34.51 -6.18
C SER A 284 -2.51 33.07 -5.72
N PRO A 285 -3.34 32.81 -4.70
CA PRO A 285 -3.67 31.44 -4.33
C PRO A 285 -4.57 30.80 -5.40
N LEU A 286 -4.46 29.48 -5.58
CA LEU A 286 -5.46 28.75 -6.36
C LEU A 286 -6.83 28.82 -5.68
N SER A 287 -7.87 29.12 -6.45
CA SER A 287 -9.25 29.16 -5.93
C SER A 287 -9.64 27.84 -5.25
N PHE A 288 -10.54 27.87 -4.27
CA PHE A 288 -10.98 26.65 -3.57
C PHE A 288 -11.48 25.55 -4.53
N LYS A 289 -12.26 25.93 -5.54
CA LYS A 289 -12.74 25.00 -6.58
C LYS A 289 -11.58 24.39 -7.38
N GLY A 290 -10.58 25.21 -7.72
CA GLY A 290 -9.37 24.75 -8.40
C GLY A 290 -8.55 23.78 -7.54
N ARG A 291 -8.36 24.09 -6.24
CA ARG A 291 -7.66 23.22 -5.30
C ARG A 291 -8.37 21.87 -5.14
N LEU A 292 -9.70 21.89 -5.02
CA LEU A 292 -10.49 20.65 -4.94
C LEU A 292 -10.38 19.82 -6.22
N LEU A 293 -10.52 20.43 -7.39
CA LEU A 293 -10.41 19.74 -8.68
C LEU A 293 -9.01 19.11 -8.83
N LEU A 294 -7.95 19.85 -8.52
CA LEU A 294 -6.58 19.34 -8.61
C LEU A 294 -6.33 18.21 -7.60
N ALA A 295 -6.83 18.32 -6.36
CA ALA A 295 -6.75 17.24 -5.39
C ALA A 295 -7.48 15.97 -5.84
N LEU A 296 -8.65 16.10 -6.49
CA LEU A 296 -9.36 14.96 -7.07
C LEU A 296 -8.59 14.31 -8.22
N ILE A 297 -7.95 15.12 -9.08
CA ILE A 297 -7.08 14.62 -10.15
C ILE A 297 -5.89 13.85 -9.53
N CYS A 298 -5.21 14.43 -8.56
CA CYS A 298 -4.09 13.78 -7.88
C CYS A 298 -4.50 12.49 -7.17
N PHE A 299 -5.67 12.47 -6.53
CA PHE A 299 -6.25 11.25 -5.95
C PHE A 299 -6.51 10.18 -7.00
N ALA A 300 -7.13 10.53 -8.13
CA ALA A 300 -7.40 9.60 -9.22
C ALA A 300 -6.10 9.03 -9.82
N LEU A 301 -5.07 9.87 -9.98
CA LEU A 301 -3.74 9.44 -10.42
C LEU A 301 -3.08 8.48 -9.42
N GLY A 302 -3.17 8.76 -8.12
CA GLY A 302 -2.67 7.88 -7.07
C GLY A 302 -3.39 6.53 -7.05
N TRP A 303 -4.72 6.56 -7.19
CA TRP A 303 -5.55 5.36 -7.30
C TRP A 303 -5.19 4.51 -8.53
N ALA A 304 -4.91 5.14 -9.67
CA ALA A 304 -4.50 4.44 -10.88
C ALA A 304 -3.08 3.85 -10.76
N SER A 305 -2.17 4.52 -10.05
CA SER A 305 -0.76 4.12 -9.96
C SER A 305 -0.55 2.76 -9.30
N PHE A 306 -1.35 2.38 -8.31
CA PHE A 306 -1.24 1.07 -7.65
C PHE A 306 -1.61 -0.10 -8.58
N ARG A 307 -2.47 0.13 -9.57
CA ARG A 307 -2.89 -0.91 -10.53
C ARG A 307 -1.78 -1.35 -11.48
N TRP A 308 -0.64 -0.65 -11.47
CA TRP A 308 0.52 -0.93 -12.30
C TRP A 308 1.66 -1.62 -11.56
N SER A 309 1.40 -2.64 -10.73
CA SER A 309 2.45 -3.52 -10.18
C SER A 309 3.65 -2.75 -9.55
N TRP A 310 4.88 -3.25 -9.65
CA TRP A 310 6.10 -2.59 -9.18
C TRP A 310 6.32 -1.17 -9.74
N ARG A 311 5.70 -0.83 -10.89
CA ARG A 311 5.74 0.53 -11.46
C ARG A 311 4.97 1.54 -10.62
N GLY A 312 4.00 1.09 -9.82
CA GLY A 312 3.31 1.92 -8.83
C GLY A 312 4.24 2.45 -7.74
N LEU A 313 5.30 1.70 -7.40
CA LEU A 313 6.32 2.13 -6.44
C LEU A 313 7.20 3.25 -7.01
N LEU A 314 7.48 3.25 -8.32
CA LEU A 314 8.18 4.37 -8.97
C LEU A 314 7.38 5.67 -8.86
N GLY A 315 6.04 5.58 -8.85
CA GLY A 315 5.16 6.72 -8.64
C GLY A 315 5.41 7.44 -7.30
N LEU A 316 5.79 6.71 -6.24
CA LEU A 316 6.09 7.29 -4.93
C LEU A 316 7.30 8.24 -4.95
N VAL A 317 8.23 8.01 -5.87
CA VAL A 317 9.46 8.81 -6.02
C VAL A 317 9.26 9.92 -7.07
N LEU A 318 8.62 9.59 -8.19
CA LEU A 318 8.49 10.52 -9.31
C LEU A 318 7.39 11.57 -9.11
N PHE A 319 6.28 11.22 -8.44
CA PHE A 319 5.15 12.12 -8.29
C PHE A 319 5.47 13.38 -7.45
N PRO A 320 6.17 13.30 -6.31
CA PRO A 320 6.61 14.50 -5.58
C PRO A 320 7.45 15.45 -6.46
N GLY A 321 8.37 14.91 -7.26
CA GLY A 321 9.17 15.70 -8.20
C GLY A 321 8.34 16.34 -9.30
N LEU A 322 7.37 15.60 -9.85
CA LEU A 322 6.45 16.09 -10.88
C LEU A 322 5.56 17.21 -10.36
N ILE A 323 4.90 17.03 -9.20
CA ILE A 323 4.02 18.05 -8.63
C ILE A 323 4.80 19.29 -8.18
N TRP A 324 6.06 19.11 -7.74
CA TRP A 324 6.97 20.22 -7.47
C TRP A 324 7.31 21.00 -8.74
N GLY A 325 7.72 20.31 -9.80
CA GLY A 325 8.09 20.93 -11.08
C GLY A 325 6.93 21.63 -11.76
N VAL A 326 5.76 20.97 -11.83
CA VAL A 326 4.53 21.57 -12.37
C VAL A 326 4.09 22.75 -11.50
N GLY A 327 4.13 22.61 -10.18
CA GLY A 327 3.84 23.70 -9.25
C GLY A 327 4.74 24.92 -9.48
N PHE A 328 6.05 24.71 -9.64
CA PHE A 328 6.98 25.79 -9.96
C PHE A 328 6.67 26.47 -11.31
N LEU A 329 6.36 25.70 -12.36
CA LEU A 329 6.02 26.25 -13.67
C LEU A 329 4.73 27.09 -13.61
N VAL A 330 3.70 26.60 -12.92
CA VAL A 330 2.45 27.33 -12.69
C VAL A 330 2.70 28.59 -11.86
N PHE A 331 3.51 28.50 -10.82
CA PHE A 331 3.91 29.64 -10.01
C PHE A 331 4.67 30.70 -10.82
N ARG A 332 5.59 30.27 -11.69
CA ARG A 332 6.42 31.15 -12.52
C ARG A 332 5.65 31.84 -13.64
N TYR A 333 4.80 31.11 -14.38
CA TYR A 333 4.19 31.62 -15.60
C TYR A 333 2.75 32.12 -15.41
N LEU A 334 2.04 31.64 -14.39
CA LEU A 334 0.67 32.06 -14.10
C LEU A 334 0.54 32.85 -12.80
N GLY A 335 1.62 33.03 -12.03
CA GLY A 335 1.58 33.70 -10.73
C GLY A 335 0.68 32.97 -9.72
N LEU A 336 0.45 31.66 -9.91
CA LEU A 336 -0.47 30.88 -9.08
C LEU A 336 0.29 30.02 -8.08
N PHE A 337 0.10 30.29 -6.80
CA PHE A 337 0.55 29.41 -5.73
C PHE A 337 -0.50 28.34 -5.46
N ILE A 338 -0.23 27.15 -5.97
CA ILE A 338 -1.15 26.00 -5.84
C ILE A 338 -1.01 25.30 -4.47
N GLY A 339 0.14 25.41 -3.80
CA GLY A 339 0.52 24.57 -2.66
C GLY A 339 1.11 23.22 -3.11
N PHE A 340 1.77 22.50 -2.22
CA PHE A 340 2.47 21.25 -2.51
C PHE A 340 1.88 20.08 -1.72
N TYR A 341 1.72 20.22 -0.41
CA TYR A 341 1.31 19.11 0.46
C TYR A 341 -0.12 18.58 0.20
N PRO A 342 -1.16 19.39 -0.12
CA PRO A 342 -2.51 18.86 -0.25
C PRO A 342 -2.64 17.86 -1.40
N TYR A 343 -1.88 18.09 -2.49
CA TYR A 343 -1.90 17.26 -3.68
C TYR A 343 -1.04 16.00 -3.51
N LEU A 344 0.11 16.13 -2.84
CA LEU A 344 0.90 14.98 -2.44
C LEU A 344 0.11 14.06 -1.51
N GLY A 345 -0.59 14.63 -0.52
CA GLY A 345 -1.46 13.90 0.41
C GLY A 345 -2.66 13.26 -0.30
N ALA A 346 -3.30 13.95 -1.24
CA ALA A 346 -4.40 13.41 -2.03
C ALA A 346 -3.96 12.22 -2.89
N TRP A 347 -2.81 12.34 -3.55
CA TRP A 347 -2.22 11.25 -4.33
C TRP A 347 -1.84 10.06 -3.45
N ALA A 348 -1.14 10.30 -2.33
CA ALA A 348 -0.74 9.25 -1.40
C ALA A 348 -1.96 8.51 -0.83
N PHE A 349 -3.03 9.24 -0.51
CA PHE A 349 -4.28 8.64 -0.07
C PHE A 349 -4.94 7.78 -1.14
N GLY A 350 -4.96 8.22 -2.41
CA GLY A 350 -5.43 7.41 -3.54
C GLY A 350 -4.61 6.14 -3.73
N PHE A 351 -3.29 6.24 -3.61
CA PHE A 351 -2.37 5.12 -3.69
C PHE A 351 -2.60 4.10 -2.55
N LEU A 352 -2.70 4.56 -1.31
CA LEU A 352 -2.95 3.69 -0.16
C LEU A 352 -4.34 3.05 -0.20
N ALA A 353 -5.37 3.80 -0.61
CA ALA A 353 -6.73 3.29 -0.72
C ALA A 353 -6.84 2.19 -1.79
N SER A 354 -6.23 2.40 -2.96
CA SER A 354 -6.20 1.39 -4.02
C SER A 354 -5.40 0.16 -3.59
N GLY A 355 -4.29 0.35 -2.88
CA GLY A 355 -3.52 -0.73 -2.27
C GLY A 355 -4.31 -1.53 -1.23
N GLY A 356 -5.04 -0.85 -0.35
CA GLY A 356 -5.91 -1.49 0.64
C GLY A 356 -7.02 -2.32 -0.01
N VAL A 357 -7.65 -1.82 -1.07
CA VAL A 357 -8.66 -2.57 -1.83
C VAL A 357 -8.04 -3.78 -2.53
N ALA A 358 -6.84 -3.66 -3.10
CA ALA A 358 -6.15 -4.77 -3.75
C ALA A 358 -5.76 -5.86 -2.74
N LEU A 359 -5.22 -5.47 -1.57
CA LEU A 359 -4.89 -6.40 -0.49
C LEU A 359 -6.14 -7.09 0.08
N TYR A 360 -7.24 -6.34 0.24
CA TYR A 360 -8.52 -6.91 0.65
C TYR A 360 -9.02 -7.95 -0.35
N ARG A 361 -9.03 -7.63 -1.64
CA ARG A 361 -9.40 -8.58 -2.71
C ARG A 361 -8.50 -9.79 -2.72
N ARG A 362 -7.18 -9.61 -2.56
CA ARG A 362 -6.22 -10.71 -2.50
C ARG A 362 -6.45 -11.61 -1.29
N ARG A 363 -6.75 -11.03 -0.13
CA ARG A 363 -7.12 -11.80 1.07
C ARG A 363 -8.40 -12.59 0.84
N GLU A 364 -9.41 -11.98 0.20
CA GLU A 364 -10.67 -12.63 -0.14
C GLU A 364 -10.47 -13.78 -1.14
N GLU A 365 -9.63 -13.60 -2.15
CA GLU A 365 -9.21 -14.65 -3.08
C GLU A 365 -8.52 -15.80 -2.35
N ILE A 366 -7.55 -15.52 -1.47
CA ILE A 366 -6.85 -16.55 -0.70
C ILE A 366 -7.82 -17.29 0.23
N GLN A 367 -8.76 -16.59 0.86
CA GLN A 367 -9.78 -17.22 1.71
C GLN A 367 -10.75 -18.07 0.88
N ARG A 368 -11.20 -17.58 -0.28
CA ARG A 368 -11.98 -18.38 -1.23
C ARG A 368 -11.20 -19.61 -1.66
N GLU A 369 -9.94 -19.48 -2.08
CA GLU A 369 -9.08 -20.60 -2.46
C GLU A 369 -8.86 -21.61 -1.33
N LYS A 370 -8.74 -21.16 -0.07
CA LYS A 370 -8.62 -22.04 1.09
C LYS A 370 -9.93 -22.77 1.37
N ILE A 371 -11.07 -22.08 1.32
CA ILE A 371 -12.40 -22.68 1.47
C ILE A 371 -12.67 -23.67 0.34
N TYR A 372 -12.35 -23.30 -0.91
CA TYR A 372 -12.42 -24.19 -2.06
C TYR A 372 -11.48 -25.39 -1.86
N ARG A 373 -10.19 -25.20 -1.56
CA ARG A 373 -9.23 -26.30 -1.36
C ARG A 373 -9.63 -27.24 -0.22
N HIS A 374 -10.04 -26.71 0.92
CA HIS A 374 -10.46 -27.52 2.07
C HIS A 374 -11.73 -28.31 1.74
N ARG A 375 -12.75 -27.65 1.15
CA ARG A 375 -13.99 -28.30 0.72
C ARG A 375 -13.75 -29.32 -0.39
N TRP A 376 -12.80 -29.06 -1.30
CA TRP A 376 -12.42 -29.97 -2.38
C TRP A 376 -11.55 -31.15 -1.92
N GLN A 377 -10.67 -30.97 -0.93
CA GLN A 377 -9.93 -32.08 -0.31
C GLN A 377 -10.89 -33.05 0.42
N THR A 378 -11.86 -32.53 1.16
CA THR A 378 -12.89 -33.38 1.80
C THR A 378 -13.79 -34.09 0.77
N LEU A 379 -14.01 -33.48 -0.41
CA LEU A 379 -14.71 -34.11 -1.54
C LEU A 379 -13.85 -35.20 -2.21
N LEU A 380 -12.56 -34.96 -2.40
CA LEU A 380 -11.61 -35.89 -3.05
C LEU A 380 -11.36 -37.17 -2.25
N GLU A 381 -11.35 -37.10 -0.92
CA GLU A 381 -11.13 -38.27 -0.06
C GLU A 381 -12.37 -39.16 0.10
N ARG A 382 -13.58 -38.67 -0.23
CA ARG A 382 -14.84 -39.39 0.03
C ARG A 382 -15.65 -39.78 -1.20
N PHE A 383 -15.50 -39.13 -2.36
CA PHE A 383 -16.47 -39.28 -3.47
C PHE A 383 -16.26 -40.49 -4.38
N SER A 384 -17.06 -41.53 -4.19
CA SER A 384 -17.28 -42.59 -5.19
C SER A 384 -17.87 -42.00 -6.48
N LEU A 385 -17.68 -42.69 -7.62
CA LEU A 385 -18.23 -42.28 -8.93
C LEU A 385 -19.75 -42.03 -8.86
N ARG A 386 -20.43 -42.77 -7.98
CA ARG A 386 -21.84 -42.63 -7.61
C ARG A 386 -22.18 -41.30 -6.94
N GLU A 387 -21.37 -40.85 -5.98
CA GLU A 387 -21.64 -39.60 -5.24
C GLU A 387 -21.39 -38.37 -6.10
N ALA A 388 -20.35 -38.41 -6.94
CA ALA A 388 -20.05 -37.32 -7.88
C ALA A 388 -21.17 -37.14 -8.90
N ALA A 389 -21.65 -38.25 -9.45
CA ALA A 389 -22.79 -38.24 -10.36
C ALA A 389 -24.10 -37.85 -9.67
N SER A 390 -24.34 -38.32 -8.44
CA SER A 390 -25.54 -37.95 -7.66
C SER A 390 -25.56 -36.45 -7.32
N TYR A 391 -24.41 -35.86 -6.96
CA TYR A 391 -24.29 -34.42 -6.74
C TYR A 391 -24.61 -33.63 -8.01
N PHE A 392 -24.01 -34.03 -9.13
CA PHE A 392 -24.25 -33.39 -10.43
C PHE A 392 -25.73 -33.49 -10.83
N LEU A 393 -26.33 -34.68 -10.78
CA LEU A 393 -27.75 -34.90 -11.06
C LEU A 393 -28.67 -34.14 -10.10
N SER A 394 -28.27 -33.94 -8.84
CA SER A 394 -29.05 -33.18 -7.86
C SER A 394 -29.15 -31.69 -8.19
N LYS A 395 -28.08 -31.12 -8.76
CA LYS A 395 -28.02 -29.71 -9.17
C LYS A 395 -28.89 -29.42 -10.40
N TYR A 396 -29.01 -30.40 -11.29
CA TYR A 396 -29.79 -30.29 -12.54
C TYR A 396 -31.11 -31.06 -12.50
N ARG A 397 -31.61 -31.40 -11.30
CA ARG A 397 -32.79 -32.27 -11.06
C ARG A 397 -34.09 -31.74 -11.68
N ALA A 398 -34.21 -30.42 -11.87
CA ALA A 398 -35.35 -29.78 -12.53
C ALA A 398 -35.37 -30.01 -14.06
N ARG A 399 -34.30 -30.57 -14.62
CA ARG A 399 -34.14 -30.87 -16.05
C ARG A 399 -34.07 -32.38 -16.23
N LYS A 400 -34.58 -32.88 -17.37
CA LYS A 400 -34.43 -34.29 -17.75
C LYS A 400 -32.99 -34.55 -18.24
N VAL A 401 -32.05 -34.57 -17.30
CA VAL A 401 -30.61 -34.75 -17.57
C VAL A 401 -30.22 -36.18 -17.22
N ARG A 402 -29.70 -36.92 -18.21
CA ARG A 402 -29.20 -38.28 -18.01
C ARG A 402 -27.68 -38.30 -18.16
N LEU A 403 -27.00 -38.91 -17.19
CA LEU A 403 -25.54 -39.04 -17.19
C LEU A 403 -25.16 -40.50 -17.40
N TYR A 404 -24.30 -40.75 -18.38
CA TYR A 404 -23.81 -42.08 -18.74
C TYR A 404 -22.29 -42.11 -18.59
N LEU A 405 -21.78 -43.16 -17.95
CA LEU A 405 -20.36 -43.51 -17.97
C LEU A 405 -20.17 -44.64 -18.98
N LEU A 406 -19.31 -44.45 -19.96
CA LEU A 406 -18.89 -45.50 -20.87
C LEU A 406 -17.41 -45.82 -20.64
N ASP A 407 -17.17 -47.03 -20.15
CA ASP A 407 -15.89 -47.71 -20.19
C ASP A 407 -15.89 -48.65 -21.41
N GLU A 408 -14.75 -48.87 -22.07
CA GLU A 408 -14.64 -49.76 -23.24
C GLU A 408 -15.18 -51.19 -22.98
N GLU A 409 -15.33 -51.56 -21.70
CA GLU A 409 -15.87 -52.85 -21.25
C GLU A 409 -17.27 -52.76 -20.59
N LYS A 410 -17.79 -51.57 -20.26
CA LYS A 410 -19.02 -51.42 -19.46
C LYS A 410 -19.75 -50.09 -19.73
N ILE A 411 -21.05 -50.15 -20.04
CA ILE A 411 -21.92 -48.96 -20.13
C ILE A 411 -22.77 -48.88 -18.85
N LEU A 412 -22.72 -47.75 -18.15
CA LEU A 412 -23.47 -47.52 -16.91
C LEU A 412 -24.29 -46.23 -17.01
N GLU A 413 -25.62 -46.34 -16.96
CA GLU A 413 -26.52 -45.20 -16.78
C GLU A 413 -26.58 -44.84 -15.29
N ILE A 414 -26.14 -43.63 -14.93
CA ILE A 414 -25.94 -43.27 -13.52
C ILE A 414 -27.26 -42.84 -12.83
N GLN A 415 -28.39 -42.80 -13.56
CA GLN A 415 -29.71 -42.49 -12.99
C GLN A 415 -30.36 -43.66 -12.21
N GLU A 416 -30.02 -44.92 -12.51
CA GLU A 416 -30.61 -46.10 -11.86
C GLU A 416 -29.54 -46.95 -11.18
N LEU A 417 -29.06 -46.51 -10.02
CA LEU A 417 -28.39 -47.40 -9.07
C LEU A 417 -29.43 -48.00 -8.13
N PRO A 418 -30.23 -48.98 -8.63
CA PRO A 418 -30.14 -50.30 -8.02
C PRO A 418 -30.26 -51.49 -9.02
N GLN A 419 -29.37 -52.47 -8.80
CA GLN A 419 -29.56 -53.91 -9.06
C GLN A 419 -29.76 -54.40 -10.52
N ARG A 420 -28.72 -54.31 -11.35
CA ARG A 420 -28.18 -55.42 -12.16
C ARG A 420 -27.08 -54.87 -13.05
N GLU A 421 -25.84 -55.24 -12.76
CA GLU A 421 -24.74 -55.00 -13.68
C GLU A 421 -24.96 -55.84 -14.94
N THR A 422 -25.28 -55.20 -16.07
CA THR A 422 -25.30 -55.90 -17.34
C THR A 422 -23.91 -55.79 -17.94
N VAL A 423 -23.09 -56.83 -17.77
CA VAL A 423 -21.76 -56.93 -18.36
C VAL A 423 -21.92 -57.28 -19.83
N LEU A 424 -21.44 -56.42 -20.73
CA LEU A 424 -21.43 -56.66 -22.19
C LEU A 424 -19.98 -56.89 -22.64
N LYS A 425 -19.76 -57.81 -23.58
CA LYS A 425 -18.41 -58.16 -24.06
C LYS A 425 -17.85 -57.06 -24.99
N ALA A 426 -16.53 -56.86 -24.94
CA ALA A 426 -15.79 -55.74 -25.57
C ALA A 426 -16.09 -55.46 -27.06
N GLY A 427 -16.48 -56.46 -27.86
CA GLY A 427 -16.85 -56.26 -29.27
C GLY A 427 -18.18 -55.50 -29.47
N ASP A 428 -19.10 -55.58 -28.50
CA ASP A 428 -20.43 -54.99 -28.57
C ASP A 428 -20.50 -53.59 -27.95
N ALA A 429 -19.53 -53.20 -27.12
CA ALA A 429 -19.58 -51.94 -26.38
C ALA A 429 -19.44 -50.71 -27.31
N ALA A 430 -18.54 -50.75 -28.30
CA ALA A 430 -18.34 -49.64 -29.23
C ALA A 430 -19.49 -49.48 -30.25
N SER A 431 -20.07 -50.60 -30.70
CA SER A 431 -21.22 -50.61 -31.60
C SER A 431 -22.51 -50.19 -30.87
N LEU A 432 -22.69 -50.64 -29.61
CA LEU A 432 -23.76 -50.19 -28.73
C LEU A 432 -23.61 -48.73 -28.35
N ALA A 433 -22.39 -48.26 -28.05
CA ALA A 433 -22.12 -46.85 -27.79
C ALA A 433 -22.52 -45.99 -28.99
N ARG A 434 -22.10 -46.35 -30.22
CA ARG A 434 -22.51 -45.65 -31.45
C ARG A 434 -24.03 -45.66 -31.66
N ARG A 435 -24.68 -46.81 -31.46
CA ARG A 435 -26.13 -46.95 -31.58
C ARG A 435 -26.89 -46.11 -30.56
N LEU A 436 -26.47 -46.13 -29.30
CA LEU A 436 -27.02 -45.27 -28.25
C LEU A 436 -26.77 -43.80 -28.59
N LEU A 437 -25.57 -43.42 -29.02
CA LEU A 437 -25.26 -42.06 -29.48
C LEU A 437 -26.19 -41.59 -30.62
N GLU A 438 -26.52 -42.47 -31.57
CA GLU A 438 -27.44 -42.16 -32.68
C GLU A 438 -28.90 -42.08 -32.23
N GLU A 439 -29.38 -43.04 -31.43
CA GLU A 439 -30.72 -43.03 -30.83
C GLU A 439 -30.93 -41.80 -29.92
N LEU A 440 -29.88 -41.38 -29.22
CA LEU A 440 -29.88 -40.21 -28.35
C LEU A 440 -29.89 -38.89 -29.12
N LYS A 441 -29.15 -38.79 -30.24
CA LYS A 441 -29.21 -37.65 -31.17
C LYS A 441 -30.60 -37.52 -31.80
N ALA A 442 -31.26 -38.63 -32.12
CA ALA A 442 -32.60 -38.65 -32.71
C ALA A 442 -33.68 -38.06 -31.79
N ARG A 443 -33.46 -38.03 -30.46
CA ARG A 443 -34.41 -37.47 -29.46
C ARG A 443 -34.30 -35.96 -29.25
N GLY A 444 -33.49 -35.25 -30.05
CA GLY A 444 -33.40 -33.78 -30.04
C GLY A 444 -32.69 -33.19 -28.80
N GLY A 445 -31.92 -33.99 -28.07
CA GLY A 445 -31.10 -33.55 -26.94
C GLY A 445 -29.68 -33.17 -27.35
N TYR A 446 -28.95 -32.47 -26.46
CA TYR A 446 -27.53 -32.20 -26.64
C TYR A 446 -26.71 -33.28 -25.94
N LEU A 447 -25.66 -33.75 -26.61
CA LEU A 447 -24.68 -34.68 -26.05
C LEU A 447 -23.38 -33.94 -25.77
N LEU A 448 -22.92 -33.97 -24.53
CA LEU A 448 -21.60 -33.50 -24.12
C LEU A 448 -20.73 -34.69 -23.73
N GLU A 449 -19.47 -34.63 -24.13
CA GLU A 449 -18.49 -35.71 -23.92
C GLU A 449 -17.26 -35.16 -23.21
N ALA A 450 -16.83 -35.84 -22.15
CA ALA A 450 -15.61 -35.53 -21.42
C ALA A 450 -14.74 -36.78 -21.26
N PRO A 451 -13.49 -36.79 -21.77
CA PRO A 451 -12.60 -37.93 -21.64
C PRO A 451 -12.10 -38.06 -20.20
N VAL A 452 -12.21 -39.27 -19.63
CA VAL A 452 -11.66 -39.60 -18.30
C VAL A 452 -10.25 -40.16 -18.48
N ASP A 453 -10.07 -41.16 -19.35
CA ASP A 453 -8.76 -41.73 -19.71
C ASP A 453 -8.79 -42.26 -21.16
N GLN A 454 -7.81 -43.08 -21.56
CA GLN A 454 -7.73 -43.61 -22.94
C GLN A 454 -8.89 -44.54 -23.29
N HIS A 455 -9.51 -45.19 -22.29
CA HIS A 455 -10.52 -46.24 -22.45
C HIS A 455 -11.89 -45.84 -21.88
N THR A 456 -11.97 -44.73 -21.15
CA THR A 456 -13.21 -44.30 -20.49
C THR A 456 -13.58 -42.87 -20.83
N ARG A 457 -14.86 -42.70 -21.17
CA ARG A 457 -15.46 -41.40 -21.50
C ARG A 457 -16.77 -41.22 -20.76
N LEU A 458 -17.03 -39.98 -20.38
CA LEU A 458 -18.22 -39.59 -19.66
C LEU A 458 -19.12 -38.79 -20.59
N TYR A 459 -20.37 -39.23 -20.73
CA TYR A 459 -21.34 -38.67 -21.65
C TYR A 459 -22.52 -38.09 -20.87
N LEU A 460 -22.91 -36.87 -21.24
CA LEU A 460 -24.07 -36.22 -20.68
C LEU A 460 -25.11 -35.94 -21.75
N LEU A 461 -26.31 -36.46 -21.55
CA LEU A 461 -27.48 -36.13 -22.35
C LEU A 461 -28.30 -35.05 -21.65
N LEU A 462 -28.52 -33.95 -22.37
CA LEU A 462 -29.42 -32.88 -21.98
C LEU A 462 -30.68 -32.97 -22.85
N GLU A 463 -31.81 -33.43 -22.30
CA GLU A 463 -33.10 -33.36 -23.00
C GLU A 463 -33.66 -31.93 -22.90
N GLY A 464 -33.67 -31.18 -24.02
CA GLY A 464 -34.25 -29.83 -24.12
C GLY A 464 -33.31 -28.75 -24.70
N ALA A 465 -33.87 -27.58 -25.01
CA ALA A 465 -33.12 -26.44 -25.55
C ALA A 465 -32.37 -25.67 -24.45
N ALA A 466 -31.05 -25.89 -24.32
CA ALA A 466 -30.17 -25.08 -23.46
C ALA A 466 -29.57 -23.90 -24.24
N GLU A 467 -29.41 -22.74 -23.60
CA GLU A 467 -28.69 -21.60 -24.18
C GLU A 467 -27.18 -21.87 -24.28
N ASN A 468 -26.47 -21.19 -25.18
CA ASN A 468 -25.03 -21.46 -25.42
C ASN A 468 -24.16 -21.19 -24.19
N VAL A 469 -24.44 -20.14 -23.42
CA VAL A 469 -23.70 -19.82 -22.18
C VAL A 469 -23.85 -20.93 -21.14
N GLU A 470 -25.04 -21.51 -21.06
CA GLU A 470 -25.35 -22.59 -20.13
C GLU A 470 -24.70 -23.92 -20.55
N LYS A 471 -24.61 -24.20 -21.86
CA LYS A 471 -23.87 -25.35 -22.39
C LYS A 471 -22.39 -25.31 -22.00
N GLU A 472 -21.75 -24.13 -22.07
CA GLU A 472 -20.35 -23.96 -21.67
C GLU A 472 -20.13 -24.14 -20.17
N GLU A 473 -21.09 -23.75 -19.34
CA GLU A 473 -21.04 -23.97 -17.89
C GLU A 473 -21.17 -25.46 -17.54
N ILE A 474 -22.18 -26.13 -18.12
CA ILE A 474 -22.39 -27.57 -17.92
C ILE A 474 -21.20 -28.39 -18.44
N PHE A 475 -20.63 -28.01 -19.59
CA PHE A 475 -19.44 -28.67 -20.14
C PHE A 475 -18.20 -28.50 -19.25
N ARG A 476 -18.00 -27.32 -18.66
CA ARG A 476 -16.91 -27.09 -17.69
C ARG A 476 -17.05 -27.97 -16.44
N GLU A 477 -18.26 -28.07 -15.91
CA GLU A 477 -18.54 -28.96 -14.77
C GLU A 477 -18.34 -30.43 -15.12
N LEU A 478 -18.78 -30.86 -16.30
CA LEU A 478 -18.59 -32.22 -16.81
C LEU A 478 -17.10 -32.62 -16.89
N ASN A 479 -16.27 -31.73 -17.46
CA ASN A 479 -14.83 -31.94 -17.54
C ASN A 479 -14.16 -31.96 -16.17
N THR A 480 -14.66 -31.16 -15.22
CA THR A 480 -14.18 -31.17 -13.84
C THR A 480 -14.43 -32.54 -13.20
N ILE A 481 -15.63 -33.10 -13.37
CA ILE A 481 -15.97 -34.45 -12.88
C ILE A 481 -15.08 -35.51 -13.56
N ALA A 482 -14.91 -35.44 -14.89
CA ALA A 482 -14.06 -36.38 -15.61
C ALA A 482 -12.60 -36.35 -15.11
N LEU A 483 -12.06 -35.17 -14.81
CA LEU A 483 -10.72 -35.01 -14.25
C LEU A 483 -10.60 -35.62 -12.85
N LEU A 484 -11.61 -35.45 -12.00
CA LEU A 484 -11.63 -36.05 -10.65
C LEU A 484 -11.69 -37.58 -10.71
N LEU A 485 -12.51 -38.13 -11.62
CA LEU A 485 -12.57 -39.57 -11.85
C LEU A 485 -11.24 -40.13 -12.36
N ARG A 486 -10.59 -39.39 -13.27
CA ARG A 486 -9.25 -39.74 -13.77
C ARG A 486 -8.24 -39.79 -12.62
N GLN A 487 -8.23 -38.77 -11.77
CA GLN A 487 -7.32 -38.71 -10.62
C GLN A 487 -7.54 -39.87 -9.67
N ARG A 488 -8.80 -40.18 -9.31
CA ARG A 488 -9.11 -41.31 -8.43
C ARG A 488 -8.69 -42.65 -9.02
N ARG A 489 -8.95 -42.88 -10.31
CA ARG A 489 -8.52 -44.11 -11.00
C ARG A 489 -7.00 -44.25 -11.03
N LEU A 490 -6.28 -43.15 -11.26
CA LEU A 490 -4.82 -43.16 -11.20
C LEU A 490 -4.32 -43.52 -9.79
N LEU A 491 -4.92 -42.96 -8.74
CA LEU A 491 -4.58 -43.32 -7.35
C LEU A 491 -4.84 -44.81 -7.08
N SER A 492 -6.03 -45.32 -7.39
CA SER A 492 -6.35 -46.75 -7.19
C SER A 492 -5.45 -47.67 -8.03
N ARG A 493 -5.01 -47.23 -9.21
CA ARG A 493 -4.06 -47.99 -10.04
C ARG A 493 -2.68 -48.02 -9.41
N ILE A 494 -2.24 -46.91 -8.80
CA ILE A 494 -0.98 -46.85 -8.06
C ILE A 494 -1.06 -47.82 -6.88
N GLU A 495 -2.08 -47.70 -6.02
CA GLU A 495 -2.26 -48.59 -4.86
C GLU A 495 -2.29 -50.07 -5.25
N ARG A 496 -3.02 -50.42 -6.31
CA ARG A 496 -3.04 -51.78 -6.83
C ARG A 496 -1.67 -52.24 -7.34
N THR A 497 -0.90 -51.36 -7.98
CA THR A 497 0.46 -51.69 -8.43
C THR A 497 1.40 -51.92 -7.25
N GLU A 498 1.24 -51.16 -6.16
CA GLU A 498 1.97 -51.37 -4.91
C GLU A 498 1.66 -52.76 -4.31
N GLU A 499 0.37 -53.12 -4.23
CA GLU A 499 -0.08 -54.43 -3.75
C GLU A 499 0.40 -55.57 -4.66
N GLU A 500 0.26 -55.46 -5.98
CA GLU A 500 0.72 -56.47 -6.95
C GLU A 500 2.24 -56.68 -6.88
N PHE A 501 3.02 -55.63 -6.59
CA PHE A 501 4.46 -55.73 -6.34
C PHE A 501 4.75 -56.56 -5.09
N VAL A 502 4.12 -56.23 -3.97
CA VAL A 502 4.29 -56.96 -2.70
C VAL A 502 3.80 -58.40 -2.83
N GLU A 503 2.68 -58.64 -3.49
CA GLU A 503 2.15 -59.99 -3.74
C GLU A 503 3.11 -60.83 -4.60
N SER A 504 3.72 -60.22 -5.63
CA SER A 504 4.72 -60.90 -6.46
C SER A 504 5.93 -61.36 -5.64
N TYR A 505 6.39 -60.53 -4.70
CA TYR A 505 7.43 -60.91 -3.76
C TYR A 505 6.97 -62.02 -2.80
N LEU A 506 5.79 -61.89 -2.20
CA LEU A 506 5.25 -62.90 -1.29
C LEU A 506 5.10 -64.26 -1.95
N ARG A 507 4.73 -64.30 -3.24
CA ARG A 507 4.71 -65.54 -4.04
C ARG A 507 6.12 -66.12 -4.20
N LEU A 508 7.13 -65.29 -4.49
CA LEU A 508 8.51 -65.75 -4.56
C LEU A 508 9.01 -66.31 -3.22
N LEU A 509 8.71 -65.60 -2.12
CA LEU A 509 9.10 -66.00 -0.77
C LEU A 509 8.46 -67.33 -0.38
N ARG A 510 7.16 -67.52 -0.67
CA ARG A 510 6.44 -68.78 -0.44
C ARG A 510 7.11 -69.95 -1.15
N GLU A 511 7.60 -69.76 -2.37
CA GLU A 511 8.26 -70.82 -3.14
C GLU A 511 9.69 -71.13 -2.67
N ARG A 512 10.47 -70.10 -2.31
CA ARG A 512 11.89 -70.26 -1.94
C ARG A 512 12.13 -70.54 -0.46
N ALA A 513 11.33 -69.95 0.43
CA ALA A 513 11.46 -70.06 1.87
C ALA A 513 10.07 -70.02 2.54
N PRO A 514 9.31 -71.14 2.50
CA PRO A 514 7.95 -71.20 3.06
C PRO A 514 7.84 -70.77 4.52
N ASP A 515 8.86 -71.08 5.34
CA ASP A 515 8.88 -70.71 6.76
C ASP A 515 8.98 -69.20 6.95
N LEU A 516 9.83 -68.51 6.17
CA LEU A 516 9.95 -67.04 6.20
C LEU A 516 8.67 -66.36 5.69
N TYR A 517 7.96 -66.99 4.75
CA TYR A 517 6.67 -66.49 4.26
C TYR A 517 5.62 -66.47 5.36
N GLU A 518 5.43 -67.59 6.07
CA GLU A 518 4.48 -67.67 7.18
C GLU A 518 4.89 -66.74 8.34
N HIS A 519 6.19 -66.66 8.64
CA HIS A 519 6.73 -65.74 9.63
C HIS A 519 6.37 -64.28 9.30
N SER A 520 6.67 -63.83 8.08
CA SER A 520 6.42 -62.45 7.64
C SER A 520 4.94 -62.06 7.70
N LEU A 521 4.03 -63.01 7.37
CA LEU A 521 2.59 -62.78 7.51
C LEU A 521 2.16 -62.59 8.97
N ARG A 522 2.67 -63.44 9.87
CA ARG A 522 2.38 -63.33 11.32
C ARG A 522 2.89 -61.99 11.85
N VAL A 523 4.12 -61.62 11.53
CA VAL A 523 4.70 -60.33 11.95
C VAL A 523 3.86 -59.16 11.43
N ALA A 524 3.44 -59.20 10.16
CA ALA A 524 2.59 -58.17 9.57
C ALA A 524 1.24 -58.00 10.30
N GLU A 525 0.65 -59.09 10.78
CA GLU A 525 -0.60 -59.05 11.53
C GLU A 525 -0.41 -58.44 12.93
N ILE A 526 0.66 -58.82 13.65
CA ILE A 526 0.99 -58.22 14.95
C ILE A 526 1.22 -56.70 14.80
N VAL A 527 1.99 -56.31 13.78
CA VAL A 527 2.26 -54.90 13.48
C VAL A 527 0.98 -54.14 13.15
N ARG A 528 0.08 -54.73 12.36
CA ARG A 528 -1.23 -54.13 12.01
C ARG A 528 -2.05 -53.82 13.27
N LEU A 529 -2.16 -54.80 14.17
CA LEU A 529 -2.90 -54.66 15.42
C LEU A 529 -2.29 -53.58 16.34
N LEU A 530 -0.96 -53.58 16.50
CA LEU A 530 -0.26 -52.56 17.28
C LEU A 530 -0.45 -51.15 16.70
N ALA A 531 -0.35 -51.02 15.38
CA ALA A 531 -0.49 -49.73 14.69
C ALA A 531 -1.92 -49.18 14.78
N GLU A 532 -2.95 -50.04 14.73
CA GLU A 532 -4.34 -49.67 14.95
C GLU A 532 -4.59 -49.16 16.37
N LYS A 533 -4.04 -49.84 17.38
CA LYS A 533 -4.21 -49.46 18.80
C LYS A 533 -3.50 -48.18 19.16
N LEU A 534 -2.33 -47.93 18.58
CA LEU A 534 -1.60 -46.67 18.70
C LEU A 534 -2.25 -45.52 17.91
N ASN A 535 -3.33 -45.80 17.17
CA ASN A 535 -4.04 -44.84 16.32
C ASN A 535 -3.09 -44.11 15.37
N LEU A 536 -2.15 -44.86 14.78
CA LEU A 536 -1.18 -44.30 13.83
C LEU A 536 -1.87 -43.81 12.56
N PRO A 537 -1.33 -42.78 11.88
CA PRO A 537 -1.81 -42.36 10.56
C PRO A 537 -1.83 -43.53 9.56
N GLU A 538 -2.79 -43.53 8.61
CA GLU A 538 -2.89 -44.59 7.59
C GLU A 538 -1.61 -44.78 6.76
N GLU A 539 -0.87 -43.69 6.50
CA GLU A 539 0.44 -43.75 5.84
C GLU A 539 1.48 -44.53 6.68
N GLU A 540 1.47 -44.35 8.00
CA GLU A 540 2.35 -45.10 8.91
C GLU A 540 1.96 -46.57 8.99
N LYS A 541 0.66 -46.86 9.08
CA LYS A 541 0.15 -48.25 9.08
C LYS A 541 0.54 -48.97 7.80
N ARG A 542 0.39 -48.33 6.64
CA ARG A 542 0.76 -48.89 5.33
C ARG A 542 2.27 -49.15 5.25
N ALA A 543 3.09 -48.18 5.65
CA ALA A 543 4.54 -48.33 5.65
C ALA A 543 5.01 -49.47 6.56
N LEU A 544 4.42 -49.59 7.75
CA LEU A 544 4.67 -50.65 8.72
C LEU A 544 4.24 -52.03 8.20
N HIS A 545 3.05 -52.12 7.59
CA HIS A 545 2.55 -53.36 7.01
C HIS A 545 3.49 -53.88 5.91
N TYR A 546 3.90 -53.01 4.97
CA TYR A 546 4.88 -53.41 3.95
C TYR A 546 6.27 -53.69 4.54
N ALA A 547 6.70 -52.98 5.58
CA ALA A 547 7.96 -53.28 6.25
C ALA A 547 7.94 -54.69 6.83
N ALA A 548 6.86 -55.06 7.54
CA ALA A 548 6.70 -56.37 8.14
C ALA A 548 6.65 -57.51 7.11
N LEU A 549 6.02 -57.30 5.95
CA LEU A 549 6.00 -58.31 4.89
C LEU A 549 7.35 -58.50 4.19
N LEU A 550 8.23 -57.51 4.23
CA LEU A 550 9.44 -57.44 3.41
C LEU A 550 10.76 -57.45 4.22
N HIS A 551 10.70 -57.44 5.56
CA HIS A 551 11.87 -57.23 6.41
C HIS A 551 12.98 -58.27 6.20
N ASP A 552 12.59 -59.53 6.00
CA ASP A 552 13.49 -60.66 5.79
C ASP A 552 13.89 -60.91 4.33
N LEU A 553 13.56 -60.01 3.40
CA LEU A 553 13.92 -60.16 1.98
C LEU A 553 15.41 -60.42 1.75
N GLY A 554 16.28 -59.84 2.59
CA GLY A 554 17.72 -60.05 2.51
C GLY A 554 18.12 -61.51 2.75
N LEU A 555 17.34 -62.29 3.50
CA LEU A 555 17.67 -63.69 3.84
C LEU A 555 17.56 -64.64 2.65
N VAL A 556 16.79 -64.28 1.61
CA VAL A 556 16.57 -65.14 0.43
C VAL A 556 17.88 -65.44 -0.33
N GLU A 557 18.85 -64.53 -0.28
CA GLU A 557 20.12 -64.63 -1.03
C GLU A 557 21.33 -64.91 -0.13
N LEU A 558 21.14 -65.00 1.20
CA LEU A 558 22.24 -65.12 2.17
C LEU A 558 22.39 -66.56 2.71
N PRO A 559 23.63 -67.05 2.92
CA PRO A 559 23.85 -68.29 3.63
C PRO A 559 23.34 -68.22 5.09
N ALA A 560 22.74 -69.29 5.59
CA ALA A 560 22.20 -69.38 6.95
C ALA A 560 23.28 -69.52 8.05
N GLN A 561 24.30 -68.65 8.05
CA GLN A 561 25.39 -68.62 9.03
C GLN A 561 25.88 -67.19 9.31
N GLU A 562 26.23 -66.91 10.57
CA GLU A 562 26.93 -65.67 10.95
C GLU A 562 28.28 -65.53 10.21
N PRO A 563 28.72 -64.32 9.83
CA PRO A 563 28.14 -63.00 10.13
C PRO A 563 27.13 -62.52 9.07
N TRP A 564 26.78 -63.37 8.09
CA TRP A 564 25.94 -62.98 6.95
C TRP A 564 24.51 -62.66 7.40
N LEU A 565 24.05 -63.29 8.48
CA LEU A 565 22.72 -63.06 9.04
C LEU A 565 22.53 -61.59 9.42
N GLU A 566 23.51 -60.92 10.03
CA GLU A 566 23.41 -59.50 10.42
C GLU A 566 23.35 -58.53 9.23
N LEU A 567 23.63 -58.98 8.00
CA LEU A 567 23.60 -58.14 6.79
C LEU A 567 22.23 -58.09 6.11
N HIS A 568 21.27 -58.95 6.48
CA HIS A 568 19.97 -59.00 5.81
C HIS A 568 19.16 -57.69 5.87
N PRO A 569 19.21 -56.85 6.94
CA PRO A 569 18.49 -55.58 6.94
C PRO A 569 19.08 -54.58 5.95
N LEU A 570 20.41 -54.62 5.77
CA LEU A 570 21.13 -53.80 4.80
C LEU A 570 20.80 -54.23 3.37
N LEU A 571 20.81 -55.54 3.11
CA LEU A 571 20.50 -56.10 1.79
C LEU A 571 19.03 -55.87 1.41
N ALA A 572 18.10 -56.10 2.34
CA ALA A 572 16.68 -55.80 2.12
C ALA A 572 16.47 -54.30 1.85
N ALA A 573 17.15 -53.42 2.59
CA ALA A 573 17.09 -51.98 2.36
C ALA A 573 17.70 -51.56 1.02
N ASP A 574 18.78 -52.21 0.56
CA ASP A 574 19.40 -51.95 -0.74
C ASP A 574 18.50 -52.38 -1.90
N ILE A 575 17.98 -53.62 -1.85
CA ILE A 575 17.07 -54.16 -2.88
C ILE A 575 15.82 -53.29 -3.02
N LEU A 576 15.24 -52.84 -1.90
CA LEU A 576 14.00 -52.08 -1.88
C LEU A 576 14.21 -50.56 -2.00
N GLY A 577 15.43 -50.06 -1.82
CA GLY A 577 15.74 -48.63 -1.80
C GLY A 577 15.39 -47.88 -3.08
N GLY A 578 15.34 -48.58 -4.21
CA GLY A 578 14.89 -48.04 -5.50
C GLY A 578 13.37 -47.87 -5.64
N VAL A 579 12.57 -48.45 -4.74
CA VAL A 579 11.10 -48.46 -4.82
C VAL A 579 10.52 -47.28 -4.05
N SER A 580 9.98 -46.30 -4.77
CA SER A 580 9.60 -45.00 -4.19
C SER A 580 8.53 -45.07 -3.09
N PHE A 581 7.56 -45.98 -3.21
CA PHE A 581 6.49 -46.12 -2.22
C PHE A 581 6.94 -46.83 -0.94
N LEU A 582 8.07 -47.55 -0.98
CA LEU A 582 8.63 -48.27 0.15
C LEU A 582 9.65 -47.47 0.94
N ARG A 583 9.97 -46.22 0.57
CA ARG A 583 11.02 -45.40 1.22
C ARG A 583 10.97 -45.42 2.75
N LYS A 584 9.77 -45.34 3.31
CA LYS A 584 9.55 -45.34 4.76
C LYS A 584 9.65 -46.75 5.36
N SER A 585 9.08 -47.74 4.66
CA SER A 585 9.23 -49.16 5.01
C SER A 585 10.69 -49.58 5.03
N VAL A 586 11.50 -49.12 4.07
CA VAL A 586 12.95 -49.38 3.98
C VAL A 586 13.69 -48.87 5.21
N VAL A 587 13.31 -47.72 5.75
CA VAL A 587 13.89 -47.22 7.01
C VAL A 587 13.55 -48.16 8.17
N TYR A 588 12.30 -48.66 8.23
CA TYR A 588 11.90 -49.60 9.27
C TYR A 588 12.61 -50.95 9.13
N ILE A 589 12.71 -51.47 7.91
CA ILE A 589 13.44 -52.69 7.57
C ILE A 589 14.93 -52.55 7.86
N ARG A 590 15.58 -51.41 7.58
CA ARG A 590 17.01 -51.28 7.85
C ARG A 590 17.34 -51.42 9.35
N HIS A 591 16.46 -50.90 10.21
CA HIS A 591 16.74 -50.71 11.63
C HIS A 591 15.96 -51.67 12.56
N HIS A 592 15.29 -52.69 12.04
CA HIS A 592 14.46 -53.57 12.88
C HIS A 592 15.26 -54.47 13.85
N HIS A 593 16.56 -54.66 13.61
CA HIS A 593 17.48 -55.30 14.57
C HIS A 593 18.24 -54.32 15.47
N GLU A 594 17.91 -53.02 15.41
CA GLU A 594 18.43 -52.06 16.38
C GLU A 594 17.84 -52.35 17.76
N ARG A 595 18.69 -52.30 18.78
CA ARG A 595 18.28 -52.60 20.16
C ARG A 595 18.11 -51.31 20.94
N TYR A 596 17.08 -51.23 21.77
CA TYR A 596 16.83 -50.05 22.59
C TYR A 596 18.02 -49.60 23.48
N ASP A 597 18.89 -50.54 23.88
CA ASP A 597 20.14 -50.30 24.61
C ASP A 597 21.33 -49.80 23.76
N GLY A 598 21.20 -49.76 22.44
CA GLY A 598 22.24 -49.35 21.50
C GLY A 598 23.23 -50.45 21.11
N LYS A 599 22.94 -51.72 21.44
CA LYS A 599 23.80 -52.87 21.10
C LYS A 599 23.32 -53.63 19.86
N GLY A 600 22.36 -53.07 19.12
CA GLY A 600 21.84 -53.66 17.89
C GLY A 600 22.69 -53.30 16.67
N TYR A 601 22.17 -53.67 15.51
CA TYR A 601 22.81 -53.45 14.21
C TYR A 601 21.74 -52.95 13.22
N PRO A 602 22.12 -52.34 12.08
CA PRO A 602 23.48 -52.13 11.57
C PRO A 602 24.16 -50.83 12.02
N ASP A 603 23.43 -49.85 12.54
CA ASP A 603 23.91 -48.49 12.78
C ASP A 603 24.14 -48.18 14.28
N GLY A 604 23.67 -49.05 15.19
CA GLY A 604 23.90 -48.95 16.64
C GLY A 604 23.07 -47.86 17.32
N LEU A 605 21.88 -47.59 16.77
CA LEU A 605 20.95 -46.56 17.25
C LEU A 605 20.43 -46.91 18.65
N ARG A 606 20.21 -45.89 19.50
CA ARG A 606 19.77 -46.10 20.88
C ARG A 606 18.46 -45.40 21.23
N GLY A 607 17.59 -46.11 21.95
CA GLY A 607 16.36 -45.54 22.49
C GLY A 607 15.43 -44.98 21.41
N GLU A 608 15.08 -43.69 21.53
CA GLU A 608 14.18 -43.02 20.59
C GLU A 608 14.86 -42.57 19.28
N GLU A 609 16.19 -42.72 19.14
CA GLU A 609 16.90 -42.55 17.86
C GLU A 609 16.48 -43.62 16.83
N ILE A 610 16.03 -44.78 17.33
CA ILE A 610 15.45 -45.83 16.50
C ILE A 610 14.05 -45.36 16.05
N PRO A 611 13.78 -45.32 14.73
CA PRO A 611 12.46 -44.95 14.21
C PRO A 611 11.34 -45.75 14.90
N LEU A 612 10.23 -45.09 15.24
CA LEU A 612 9.11 -45.74 15.93
C LEU A 612 8.63 -46.99 15.18
N GLY A 613 8.59 -46.94 13.84
CA GLY A 613 8.20 -48.08 13.03
C GLY A 613 9.18 -49.26 13.12
N ALA A 614 10.49 -49.00 13.21
CA ALA A 614 11.49 -50.05 13.42
C ALA A 614 11.36 -50.68 14.82
N ARG A 615 11.11 -49.87 15.87
CA ARG A 615 10.86 -50.38 17.24
C ARG A 615 9.60 -51.25 17.32
N LEU A 616 8.55 -50.88 16.59
CA LEU A 616 7.31 -51.66 16.50
C LEU A 616 7.51 -52.97 15.74
N LEU A 617 8.23 -52.93 14.62
CA LEU A 617 8.57 -54.10 13.83
C LEU A 617 9.42 -55.08 14.64
N ALA A 618 10.47 -54.59 15.31
CA ALA A 618 11.33 -55.37 16.19
C ALA A 618 10.54 -56.08 17.31
N LEU A 619 9.61 -55.36 17.95
CA LEU A 619 8.76 -55.92 19.00
C LEU A 619 7.81 -57.00 18.45
N ALA A 620 7.23 -56.78 17.27
CA ALA A 620 6.33 -57.72 16.62
C ALA A 620 7.05 -59.01 16.20
N GLU A 621 8.23 -58.88 15.58
CA GLU A 621 9.10 -60.00 15.23
C GLU A 621 9.54 -60.78 16.47
N GLY A 622 10.01 -60.08 17.50
CA GLY A 622 10.38 -60.71 18.78
C GLY A 622 9.21 -61.42 19.46
N PHE A 623 7.97 -60.92 19.30
CA PHE A 623 6.77 -61.62 19.77
C PHE A 623 6.53 -62.92 18.99
N VAL A 624 6.62 -62.88 17.66
CA VAL A 624 6.42 -64.04 16.78
C VAL A 624 7.52 -65.09 17.00
N GLU A 625 8.79 -64.70 17.10
CA GLU A 625 9.92 -65.59 17.45
C GLU A 625 9.65 -66.34 18.77
N LEU A 626 9.20 -65.62 19.80
CA LEU A 626 8.88 -66.20 21.10
C LEU A 626 7.67 -67.14 21.03
N TRP A 627 6.65 -66.77 20.24
CA TRP A 627 5.49 -67.61 19.99
C TRP A 627 5.92 -68.92 19.32
N GLU A 628 6.59 -68.86 18.18
CA GLU A 628 7.01 -70.05 17.41
C GLU A 628 7.87 -71.01 18.24
N ARG A 629 8.71 -70.48 19.14
CA ARG A 629 9.52 -71.29 20.06
C ARG A 629 8.70 -71.94 21.18
N LEU A 630 7.79 -71.19 21.81
CA LEU A 630 7.10 -71.60 23.04
C LEU A 630 5.77 -72.32 22.80
N GLU A 631 5.18 -72.20 21.60
CA GLU A 631 3.87 -72.77 21.27
C GLU A 631 3.77 -74.26 21.56
N LYS A 632 4.82 -75.01 21.21
CA LYS A 632 4.88 -76.46 21.38
C LYS A 632 5.00 -76.89 22.86
N GLU A 633 5.37 -75.98 23.75
CA GLU A 633 5.63 -76.24 25.17
C GLU A 633 4.50 -75.75 26.09
N ALA A 634 3.56 -74.96 25.57
CA ALA A 634 2.48 -74.37 26.36
C ALA A 634 1.22 -75.26 26.33
N SER A 635 0.56 -75.40 27.48
CA SER A 635 -0.65 -76.24 27.61
C SER A 635 -1.93 -75.47 27.24
N SER A 636 -1.87 -74.14 27.17
CA SER A 636 -3.00 -73.27 26.82
C SER A 636 -2.52 -71.94 26.22
N TRP A 637 -3.42 -71.25 25.49
CA TRP A 637 -3.15 -69.91 24.94
C TRP A 637 -2.80 -68.89 26.02
N THR A 638 -3.47 -68.93 27.16
CA THR A 638 -3.21 -68.02 28.29
C THR A 638 -1.82 -68.24 28.88
N GLU A 639 -1.41 -69.51 29.05
CA GLU A 639 -0.06 -69.82 29.51
C GLU A 639 1.01 -69.36 28.50
N LEU A 640 0.76 -69.55 27.20
CA LEU A 640 1.66 -69.10 26.14
C LEU A 640 1.83 -67.58 26.16
N GLN A 641 0.72 -66.83 26.22
CA GLN A 641 0.73 -65.37 26.29
C GLN A 641 1.50 -64.88 27.53
N GLU A 642 1.27 -65.47 28.71
CA GLU A 642 1.99 -65.10 29.93
C GLU A 642 3.50 -65.34 29.82
N ARG A 643 3.91 -66.47 29.23
CA ARG A 643 5.32 -66.79 29.00
C ARG A 643 5.98 -65.81 28.03
N ILE A 644 5.32 -65.46 26.94
CA ILE A 644 5.81 -64.48 25.96
C ILE A 644 5.94 -63.10 26.60
N LEU A 645 4.90 -62.59 27.27
CA LEU A 645 4.93 -61.29 27.92
C LEU A 645 6.00 -61.23 29.01
N LYS A 646 6.19 -62.30 29.79
CA LYS A 646 7.26 -62.40 30.78
C LYS A 646 8.64 -62.31 30.13
N ALA A 647 8.86 -62.98 29.00
CA ALA A 647 10.12 -62.91 28.26
C ALA A 647 10.36 -61.51 27.67
N LEU A 648 9.34 -60.88 27.08
CA LEU A 648 9.43 -59.51 26.56
C LEU A 648 9.76 -58.49 27.67
N ARG A 649 9.16 -58.62 28.86
CA ARG A 649 9.47 -57.77 30.04
C ARG A 649 10.93 -57.88 30.48
N GLN A 650 11.56 -59.05 30.37
CA GLN A 650 12.97 -59.23 30.73
C GLN A 650 13.93 -58.52 29.77
N GLU A 651 13.47 -58.26 28.54
CA GLU A 651 14.18 -57.54 27.48
C GLU A 651 13.74 -56.07 27.35
N ALA A 652 12.82 -55.59 28.20
CA ALA A 652 12.38 -54.20 28.23
C ALA A 652 13.55 -53.26 28.56
N GLY A 653 13.75 -52.23 27.73
CA GLY A 653 14.85 -51.29 27.86
C GLY A 653 16.21 -51.85 27.41
N LYS A 654 16.25 -53.13 26.99
CA LYS A 654 17.40 -53.79 26.37
C LYS A 654 17.17 -53.94 24.87
N ARG A 655 16.46 -55.00 24.44
CA ARG A 655 16.08 -55.21 23.03
C ARG A 655 14.94 -54.28 22.63
N PHE A 656 13.91 -54.16 23.47
CA PHE A 656 12.64 -53.52 23.10
C PHE A 656 12.36 -52.23 23.90
N ASP A 657 11.57 -51.35 23.29
CA ASP A 657 11.05 -50.14 23.94
C ASP A 657 10.05 -50.51 25.04
N PRO A 658 10.30 -50.13 26.32
CA PRO A 658 9.38 -50.41 27.43
C PRO A 658 7.96 -49.91 27.19
N ARG A 659 7.79 -48.75 26.53
CA ARG A 659 6.47 -48.15 26.30
C ARG A 659 5.63 -48.98 25.33
N LEU A 660 6.26 -49.62 24.35
CA LEU A 660 5.56 -50.45 23.37
C LEU A 660 5.13 -51.79 23.97
N ILE A 661 5.92 -52.33 24.92
CA ILE A 661 5.53 -53.51 25.70
C ILE A 661 4.27 -53.21 26.53
N GLU A 662 4.23 -52.05 27.20
CA GLU A 662 3.02 -51.65 27.96
C GLU A 662 1.76 -51.55 27.08
N VAL A 663 1.92 -51.10 25.83
CA VAL A 663 0.81 -51.02 24.86
C VAL A 663 0.35 -52.42 24.46
N LEU A 664 1.28 -53.34 24.20
CA LEU A 664 0.96 -54.74 23.91
C LEU A 664 0.24 -55.43 25.09
N GLU A 665 0.61 -55.11 26.34
CA GLU A 665 0.03 -55.68 27.56
C GLU A 665 -1.38 -55.19 27.88
N LYS A 666 -1.63 -53.88 27.72
CA LYS A 666 -2.95 -53.29 28.02
C LYS A 666 -4.06 -53.84 27.14
N GLU A 667 -3.71 -54.38 25.98
CA GLU A 667 -4.64 -54.93 25.01
C GLU A 667 -4.90 -56.44 25.18
N GLY A 668 -4.39 -57.06 26.25
CA GLY A 668 -4.68 -58.46 26.60
C GLY A 668 -3.88 -59.51 25.81
N GLY A 669 -2.77 -59.10 25.18
CA GLY A 669 -2.03 -59.94 24.23
C GLY A 669 -2.76 -60.06 22.87
N CYS A 670 -2.12 -60.66 21.87
CA CYS A 670 -2.72 -60.78 20.55
C CYS A 670 -3.98 -61.68 20.54
N PRO A 671 -4.91 -61.48 19.59
CA PRO A 671 -6.03 -62.39 19.36
C PRO A 671 -5.53 -63.82 19.07
N LYS A 672 -6.32 -64.83 19.44
CA LYS A 672 -6.04 -66.24 19.15
C LYS A 672 -6.24 -66.60 17.67
N ASP A 673 -7.06 -65.81 16.96
CA ASP A 673 -7.52 -66.06 15.60
C ASP A 673 -6.78 -65.20 14.58
#